data_AF-A0A8X8YGS8-F1
#
_entry.id   AF-A0A8X8YGS8-F1
#
_cell.length_a   1.000
_cell.length_b   1.000
_cell.length_c   1.000
_cell.angle_alpha   90.00
_cell.angle_beta   90.00
_cell.angle_gamma   90.00
#
_symmetry.space_group_name_H-M   'P 1'
#
loop_
_entity.id
_entity.type
_entity.pdbx_description
1 polymer ?
#
loop_
_entity_poly.entity_id
_entity_poly.type
_entity_poly.pdbx_seq_one_letter_code
_entity_poly.pdbx_strand_id
1 'polypeptide(L)'
;MVAQVAEPQPSAPQQFQADVDPPPEPPLASAKTLICALNFISRNLPLPQHVYDAVSSICEAEAAPQSPADGADRDVGADTSNGSTSPLPKEKLGLSTYNELMLDFEDAVSNQRSACLPSSKLSDLKETRFQSQVKHRLAELEELPTSRGEDLQSRCLLELYGLKLAELQSKVRSEVSSEYWLRLHCANPDKQLFDSGMMRLRRPLFGIGDAFSMETDDPLKKKREAELIYIEYRKGIRMDYAILLVVPLQRFSRFEEEEKNRIETRKRKFFADLLNAARELQLQVQAAQKRRKQRNDGVQAWHGRLRQRATRAEKLRFQALKADDQEAYMKMVEESKNERLTMLLGKTNDLLVRLGAAVQREKNATYDSIEPLEGSDADLPELSASRTDTPAQSIPEEDEEIDDESDDKAKTGDLLEGQRKYNFAVHSIQEKVMEQPSMLQGGELRTYQIEGLQWMLSLFNNNLNGILADEMGLGKTIQTISLIAYLMENKGVNGPHLIVAPKAVLPNWVNEFTTWAPSISAVLYDGRLDERKALREEYSGEGKFNVLITHYDLIIRDKAFLRKIHWLYLVVDEGHRLKNYDCVLARTLVSGYRIRRRLLLTGTPIQNSLQELWSLLNFLLPNIFNSVDNFEEWFNAPFADKCDVSLTDEEQLLVIRRLHHVIRPFILRRRKDEVEKYLPSKTQVILKCDLSAWQKAYYKQVTEQGRVGLSHGSGRSKSLQNLTMQLRKCCNHPYLFIRSMLERNKTGSIIFKV
;
A
#
# COMPACT_ATOMS: atom_id res chain seq x y z
N MET A 1 -26.32 19.35 -1.52
CA MET A 1 -27.07 19.05 -2.76
C MET A 1 -26.69 17.65 -3.19
N VAL A 2 -27.57 16.69 -2.91
CA VAL A 2 -27.41 15.26 -3.22
C VAL A 2 -28.07 15.04 -4.58
N ALA A 3 -27.33 14.47 -5.54
CA ALA A 3 -27.86 14.12 -6.85
C ALA A 3 -28.33 12.65 -6.83
N GLN A 4 -29.63 12.46 -7.06
CA GLN A 4 -30.28 11.19 -7.36
C GLN A 4 -30.24 10.96 -8.88
N VAL A 5 -29.87 9.75 -9.31
CA VAL A 5 -30.02 9.29 -10.70
C VAL A 5 -31.13 8.24 -10.70
N ALA A 6 -32.11 8.45 -11.60
CA ALA A 6 -33.34 7.70 -11.73
C ALA A 6 -33.20 6.48 -12.66
N GLU A 7 -33.89 5.39 -12.32
CA GLU A 7 -34.09 4.21 -13.17
C GLU A 7 -35.27 4.41 -14.16
N PRO A 8 -35.19 3.90 -15.40
CA PRO A 8 -36.33 3.83 -16.30
C PRO A 8 -36.96 2.42 -16.35
N GLN A 9 -38.29 2.40 -16.34
CA GLN A 9 -39.15 1.25 -16.64
C GLN A 9 -39.22 0.97 -18.16
N PRO A 10 -39.47 -0.27 -18.61
CA PRO A 10 -40.00 -0.53 -19.94
C PRO A 10 -41.44 -1.06 -19.93
N SER A 11 -42.23 -0.47 -20.83
CA SER A 11 -43.61 -0.77 -21.20
C SER A 11 -43.76 -1.95 -22.17
N ALA A 12 -44.94 -2.56 -22.12
CA ALA A 12 -45.42 -3.73 -22.86
C ALA A 12 -45.41 -3.65 -24.41
N PRO A 13 -45.60 -4.79 -25.08
CA PRO A 13 -46.44 -4.84 -26.29
C PRO A 13 -47.47 -6.01 -26.32
N GLN A 14 -48.65 -5.72 -26.87
CA GLN A 14 -49.64 -6.59 -27.55
C GLN A 14 -49.66 -6.10 -29.02
N GLN A 15 -49.90 -6.82 -30.12
CA GLN A 15 -50.62 -8.04 -30.50
C GLN A 15 -50.25 -8.35 -31.98
N PHE A 16 -50.22 -9.62 -32.44
CA PHE A 16 -51.01 -10.16 -33.60
C PHE A 16 -50.54 -11.58 -34.02
N GLN A 17 -51.53 -12.42 -34.33
CA GLN A 17 -51.48 -13.84 -34.74
C GLN A 17 -51.09 -14.05 -36.21
N ALA A 18 -50.43 -15.18 -36.54
CA ALA A 18 -50.92 -16.24 -37.45
C ALA A 18 -49.82 -17.29 -37.75
N ASP A 19 -50.20 -18.56 -37.55
CA ASP A 19 -49.79 -19.84 -38.18
C ASP A 19 -48.31 -20.16 -38.48
N VAL A 20 -47.84 -21.28 -37.89
CA VAL A 20 -47.27 -22.49 -38.55
C VAL A 20 -46.61 -23.36 -37.45
N ASP A 21 -47.19 -24.52 -37.13
CA ASP A 21 -46.45 -25.68 -36.58
C ASP A 21 -45.81 -26.45 -37.75
N PRO A 22 -44.68 -27.22 -37.63
CA PRO A 22 -44.15 -27.96 -36.44
C PRO A 22 -42.57 -27.99 -36.37
N PRO A 23 -41.80 -28.89 -35.70
CA PRO A 23 -42.09 -30.01 -34.78
C PRO A 23 -41.16 -29.99 -33.48
N PRO A 24 -40.84 -31.08 -32.72
CA PRO A 24 -40.73 -31.06 -31.25
C PRO A 24 -39.29 -31.15 -30.67
N GLU A 25 -38.94 -30.35 -29.66
CA GLU A 25 -37.68 -30.54 -28.90
C GLU A 25 -37.86 -30.59 -27.36
N PRO A 26 -38.28 -31.74 -26.78
CA PRO A 26 -38.16 -32.00 -25.34
C PRO A 26 -36.76 -32.43 -24.81
N PRO A 27 -35.76 -32.92 -25.59
CA PRO A 27 -34.56 -33.53 -24.99
C PRO A 27 -33.46 -32.54 -24.57
N LEU A 28 -33.34 -31.36 -25.19
CA LEU A 28 -32.23 -30.43 -24.91
C LEU A 28 -32.38 -29.73 -23.54
N ALA A 29 -33.61 -29.38 -23.16
CA ALA A 29 -33.88 -28.76 -21.85
C ALA A 29 -33.72 -29.77 -20.71
N SER A 30 -34.21 -31.00 -20.90
CA SER A 30 -34.01 -32.11 -19.96
C SER A 30 -32.51 -32.42 -19.76
N ALA A 31 -31.75 -32.53 -20.86
CA ALA A 31 -30.31 -32.77 -20.80
C ALA A 31 -29.56 -31.63 -20.08
N LYS A 32 -29.91 -30.36 -20.32
CA LYS A 32 -29.32 -29.22 -19.59
C LYS A 32 -29.61 -29.29 -18.10
N THR A 33 -30.83 -29.63 -17.70
CA THR A 33 -31.21 -29.78 -16.29
C THR A 33 -30.47 -30.93 -15.62
N LEU A 34 -30.31 -32.07 -16.29
CA LEU A 34 -29.53 -33.20 -15.80
C LEU A 34 -28.03 -32.88 -15.70
N ILE A 35 -27.44 -32.20 -16.69
CA ILE A 35 -26.04 -31.75 -16.65
C ILE A 35 -25.83 -30.74 -15.53
N CYS A 36 -26.77 -29.81 -15.32
CA CYS A 36 -26.74 -28.88 -14.19
C CYS A 36 -26.81 -29.62 -12.85
N ALA A 37 -27.72 -30.58 -12.70
CA ALA A 37 -27.85 -31.39 -11.49
C ALA A 37 -26.57 -32.19 -11.21
N LEU A 38 -25.98 -32.82 -12.24
CA LEU A 38 -24.71 -33.55 -12.14
C LEU A 38 -23.55 -32.64 -11.75
N ASN A 39 -23.53 -31.39 -12.23
CA ASN A 39 -22.53 -30.40 -11.84
C ASN A 39 -22.67 -29.95 -10.37
N PHE A 40 -23.88 -29.87 -9.83
CA PHE A 40 -24.08 -29.56 -8.40
C PHE A 40 -23.69 -30.75 -7.51
N ILE A 41 -24.08 -31.96 -7.90
CA ILE A 41 -23.77 -33.19 -7.17
C ILE A 41 -22.24 -33.45 -7.17
N SER A 42 -21.57 -33.31 -8.31
CA SER A 42 -20.11 -33.52 -8.40
C SER A 42 -19.30 -32.50 -7.58
N ARG A 43 -19.90 -31.35 -7.24
CA ARG A 43 -19.31 -30.30 -6.41
C ARG A 43 -19.81 -30.32 -4.96
N ASN A 44 -20.53 -31.37 -4.54
CA ASN A 44 -21.13 -31.51 -3.21
C ASN A 44 -22.03 -30.32 -2.79
N LEU A 45 -22.73 -29.72 -3.75
CA LEU A 45 -23.65 -28.60 -3.49
C LEU A 45 -25.11 -29.09 -3.41
N PRO A 46 -25.95 -28.47 -2.56
CA PRO A 46 -27.36 -28.83 -2.48
C PRO A 46 -28.08 -28.48 -3.78
N LEU A 47 -28.90 -29.41 -4.27
CA LEU A 47 -29.74 -29.18 -5.44
C LEU A 47 -30.84 -28.17 -5.10
N PRO A 48 -30.98 -27.09 -5.89
CA PRO A 48 -32.13 -26.21 -5.78
C PRO A 48 -33.43 -26.99 -6.02
N GLN A 49 -34.49 -26.68 -5.26
CA GLN A 49 -35.73 -27.46 -5.23
C GLN A 49 -36.37 -27.62 -6.63
N HIS A 50 -36.33 -26.57 -7.46
CA HIS A 50 -36.81 -26.61 -8.84
C HIS A 50 -36.01 -27.57 -9.76
N VAL A 51 -34.71 -27.76 -9.49
CA VAL A 51 -33.87 -28.71 -10.25
C VAL A 51 -34.14 -30.14 -9.76
N TYR A 52 -34.31 -30.32 -8.45
CA TYR A 52 -34.67 -31.61 -7.87
C TYR A 52 -36.03 -32.10 -8.40
N ASP A 53 -37.06 -31.25 -8.37
CA ASP A 53 -38.40 -31.59 -8.85
C ASP A 53 -38.40 -31.87 -10.36
N ALA A 54 -37.63 -31.11 -11.14
CA ALA A 54 -37.47 -31.33 -12.57
C ALA A 54 -36.74 -32.65 -12.90
N VAL A 55 -35.68 -32.99 -12.16
CA VAL A 55 -34.97 -34.27 -12.32
C VAL A 55 -35.83 -35.44 -11.88
N SER A 56 -36.60 -35.31 -10.78
CA SER A 56 -37.56 -36.32 -10.34
C SER A 56 -38.64 -36.56 -11.41
N SER A 57 -39.16 -35.49 -12.00
CA SER A 57 -40.15 -35.58 -13.09
C SER A 57 -39.57 -36.22 -14.36
N ILE A 58 -38.28 -36.03 -14.67
CA ILE A 58 -37.61 -36.67 -15.82
C ILE A 58 -37.41 -38.18 -15.55
N CYS A 59 -36.97 -38.55 -14.34
CA CYS A 59 -36.80 -39.96 -13.96
C CYS A 59 -38.14 -40.72 -13.87
N GLU A 60 -39.22 -40.06 -13.44
CA GLU A 60 -40.57 -40.64 -13.43
C GLU A 60 -41.15 -40.80 -14.84
N ALA A 61 -40.80 -39.91 -15.78
CA ALA A 61 -41.24 -39.98 -17.18
C ALA A 61 -40.58 -41.13 -17.99
N GLU A 62 -39.36 -41.55 -17.63
CA GLU A 62 -38.66 -42.68 -18.26
C GLU A 62 -39.11 -44.06 -17.73
N ALA A 63 -39.85 -44.11 -16.61
CA ALA A 63 -40.22 -45.36 -15.92
C ALA A 63 -41.57 -45.97 -16.35
N ALA A 64 -42.21 -45.50 -17.42
CA ALA A 64 -43.47 -46.04 -17.94
C ALA A 64 -43.25 -46.97 -19.16
N PRO A 65 -43.47 -48.30 -19.07
CA PRO A 65 -43.41 -49.19 -20.23
C PRO A 65 -44.74 -49.22 -21.00
N GLN A 66 -44.67 -48.98 -22.31
CA GLN A 66 -45.77 -49.25 -23.26
C GLN A 66 -45.96 -50.76 -23.42
N SER A 67 -47.19 -51.25 -23.26
CA SER A 67 -47.55 -52.65 -23.52
C SER A 67 -47.60 -52.96 -25.02
N PRO A 68 -47.23 -54.17 -25.47
CA PRO A 68 -47.62 -54.68 -26.77
C PRO A 68 -48.95 -55.45 -26.70
N ALA A 69 -49.76 -55.29 -27.74
CA ALA A 69 -50.99 -56.02 -27.99
C ALA A 69 -50.70 -57.46 -28.43
N ASP A 70 -51.50 -58.42 -27.93
CA ASP A 70 -52.40 -59.30 -28.72
C ASP A 70 -52.69 -60.64 -28.02
N GLY A 71 -53.95 -61.09 -28.16
CA GLY A 71 -54.26 -62.51 -28.34
C GLY A 71 -54.78 -63.32 -27.15
N ALA A 72 -56.11 -63.30 -27.00
CA ALA A 72 -57.02 -64.42 -26.71
C ALA A 72 -56.60 -65.65 -25.86
N ASP A 73 -57.55 -66.00 -24.99
CA ASP A 73 -58.09 -67.33 -24.66
C ASP A 73 -57.91 -67.88 -23.23
N ARG A 74 -59.08 -67.99 -22.58
CA ARG A 74 -59.63 -69.08 -21.76
C ARG A 74 -59.02 -69.48 -20.40
N ASP A 75 -59.97 -69.48 -19.47
CA ASP A 75 -60.31 -70.54 -18.51
C ASP A 75 -59.65 -70.61 -17.12
N VAL A 76 -60.56 -70.45 -16.14
CA VAL A 76 -60.79 -71.31 -14.97
C VAL A 76 -59.70 -71.36 -13.87
N GLY A 77 -60.03 -70.70 -12.76
CA GLY A 77 -60.35 -71.39 -11.49
C GLY A 77 -59.25 -71.60 -10.45
N ALA A 78 -59.55 -71.12 -9.23
CA ALA A 78 -59.09 -71.61 -7.91
C ALA A 78 -57.58 -71.42 -7.58
N ASP A 79 -57.12 -71.09 -6.36
CA ASP A 79 -57.74 -71.00 -5.05
C ASP A 79 -56.74 -70.29 -4.09
N THR A 80 -57.26 -69.60 -3.07
CA THR A 80 -56.66 -69.36 -1.72
C THR A 80 -55.32 -68.60 -1.59
N SER A 81 -55.07 -67.65 -0.68
CA SER A 81 -55.69 -67.24 0.59
C SER A 81 -55.17 -65.85 1.04
N ASN A 82 -56.04 -65.10 1.74
CA ASN A 82 -55.80 -64.06 2.77
C ASN A 82 -54.82 -62.88 2.49
N GLY A 83 -55.18 -61.60 2.66
CA GLY A 83 -56.37 -61.00 3.22
C GLY A 83 -56.34 -59.47 3.17
N SER A 84 -57.53 -58.91 2.94
CA SER A 84 -58.07 -57.63 3.40
C SER A 84 -57.34 -56.32 3.04
N THR A 85 -57.66 -55.81 1.86
CA THR A 85 -58.02 -54.40 1.61
C THR A 85 -59.09 -53.90 2.59
N SER A 86 -58.99 -52.66 3.03
CA SER A 86 -60.16 -51.88 3.48
C SER A 86 -60.14 -50.46 2.88
N PRO A 87 -61.28 -49.95 2.37
CA PRO A 87 -61.43 -48.63 1.78
C PRO A 87 -62.11 -47.62 2.73
N LEU A 88 -62.06 -46.34 2.35
CA LEU A 88 -62.84 -45.21 2.93
C LEU A 88 -64.34 -45.53 3.10
N PRO A 89 -65.01 -44.90 4.09
CA PRO A 89 -66.29 -44.26 3.78
C PRO A 89 -66.60 -42.94 4.52
N LYS A 90 -67.50 -42.15 3.91
CA LYS A 90 -68.20 -40.99 4.47
C LYS A 90 -69.47 -41.40 5.26
N GLU A 91 -69.78 -40.59 6.27
CA GLU A 91 -71.08 -40.29 6.91
C GLU A 91 -71.89 -41.38 7.66
N LYS A 92 -72.07 -41.16 8.99
CA LYS A 92 -73.39 -41.04 9.65
C LYS A 92 -73.28 -40.51 11.10
N LEU A 93 -74.23 -39.63 11.45
CA LEU A 93 -74.47 -39.03 12.77
C LEU A 93 -74.57 -40.05 13.91
N GLY A 94 -73.95 -39.73 15.05
CA GLY A 94 -74.20 -40.36 16.35
C GLY A 94 -73.46 -39.62 17.46
N LEU A 95 -74.21 -38.97 18.37
CA LEU A 95 -73.71 -38.28 19.55
C LEU A 95 -73.05 -39.31 20.51
N SER A 96 -71.73 -39.28 20.71
CA SER A 96 -71.09 -39.83 21.92
C SER A 96 -69.89 -38.98 22.36
N THR A 97 -70.11 -38.33 23.51
CA THR A 97 -69.15 -37.90 24.55
C THR A 97 -67.73 -37.45 24.14
N TYR A 98 -67.55 -36.12 24.17
CA TYR A 98 -66.29 -35.35 24.15
C TYR A 98 -65.13 -35.91 25.02
N ASN A 99 -65.44 -36.77 26.00
CA ASN A 99 -64.46 -37.40 26.87
C ASN A 99 -63.73 -38.60 26.24
N GLU A 100 -64.31 -39.31 25.27
CA GLU A 100 -63.61 -40.41 24.56
C GLU A 100 -62.60 -39.86 23.55
N LEU A 101 -62.94 -38.79 22.83
CA LEU A 101 -62.00 -38.10 21.92
C LEU A 101 -60.80 -37.49 22.64
N MET A 102 -60.97 -37.04 23.88
CA MET A 102 -59.86 -36.53 24.70
C MET A 102 -58.96 -37.65 25.20
N LEU A 103 -59.51 -38.82 25.53
CA LEU A 103 -58.73 -40.00 25.92
C LEU A 103 -57.97 -40.57 24.72
N ASP A 104 -58.61 -40.70 23.55
CA ASP A 104 -57.93 -41.13 22.32
C ASP A 104 -56.87 -40.13 21.85
N PHE A 105 -57.09 -38.83 22.07
CA PHE A 105 -56.08 -37.79 21.80
C PHE A 105 -54.93 -37.84 22.81
N GLU A 106 -55.19 -38.08 24.10
CA GLU A 106 -54.14 -38.28 25.11
C GLU A 106 -53.34 -39.56 24.88
N ASP A 107 -53.99 -40.63 24.40
CA ASP A 107 -53.35 -41.91 24.10
C ASP A 107 -52.55 -41.83 22.78
N ALA A 108 -53.05 -41.09 21.77
CA ALA A 108 -52.30 -40.76 20.55
C ALA A 108 -51.08 -39.85 20.83
N VAL A 109 -51.21 -38.88 21.73
CA VAL A 109 -50.11 -38.00 22.16
C VAL A 109 -49.10 -38.76 23.04
N SER A 110 -49.55 -39.72 23.84
CA SER A 110 -48.67 -40.56 24.67
C SER A 110 -47.91 -41.59 23.83
N ASN A 111 -48.54 -42.17 22.81
CA ASN A 111 -47.90 -43.10 21.87
C ASN A 111 -46.95 -42.41 20.86
N GLN A 112 -47.13 -41.12 20.55
CA GLN A 112 -46.16 -40.35 19.74
C GLN A 112 -44.94 -39.83 20.52
N ARG A 113 -45.01 -39.78 21.86
CA ARG A 113 -43.92 -39.21 22.70
C ARG A 113 -42.69 -40.10 22.85
N SER A 114 -42.79 -41.41 22.59
CA SER A 114 -41.67 -42.34 22.77
C SER A 114 -40.66 -42.37 21.62
N ALA A 115 -40.92 -41.67 20.50
CA ALA A 115 -40.02 -41.62 19.34
C ALA A 115 -39.75 -40.19 18.77
N CYS A 116 -40.03 -39.12 19.51
CA CYS A 116 -39.72 -37.75 19.08
C CYS A 116 -38.52 -37.16 19.83
N LEU A 117 -37.42 -36.90 19.11
CA LEU A 117 -36.35 -36.03 19.60
C LEU A 117 -36.94 -34.64 19.93
N PRO A 118 -36.64 -34.05 21.10
CA PRO A 118 -37.07 -32.69 21.43
C PRO A 118 -36.68 -31.69 20.32
N SER A 119 -37.56 -30.74 20.01
CA SER A 119 -37.31 -29.72 18.97
C SER A 119 -35.97 -28.97 19.17
N SER A 120 -35.56 -28.76 20.42
CA SER A 120 -34.24 -28.21 20.78
C SER A 120 -33.09 -29.14 20.39
N LYS A 121 -33.21 -30.45 20.60
CA LYS A 121 -32.18 -31.41 20.16
C LYS A 121 -32.11 -31.49 18.64
N LEU A 122 -33.22 -31.34 17.93
CA LEU A 122 -33.24 -31.26 16.46
C LEU A 122 -32.57 -29.97 15.95
N SER A 123 -32.78 -28.83 16.60
CA SER A 123 -32.08 -27.60 16.25
C SER A 123 -30.58 -27.70 16.53
N ASP A 124 -30.19 -28.33 17.65
CA ASP A 124 -28.77 -28.52 18.01
C ASP A 124 -28.08 -29.49 17.02
N LEU A 125 -28.77 -30.56 16.61
CA LEU A 125 -28.29 -31.48 15.58
C LEU A 125 -28.18 -30.80 14.21
N LYS A 126 -29.08 -29.87 13.89
CA LYS A 126 -29.04 -29.10 12.65
C LYS A 126 -27.85 -28.12 12.65
N GLU A 127 -27.65 -27.41 13.77
CA GLU A 127 -26.55 -26.45 13.96
C GLU A 127 -25.19 -27.15 13.90
N THR A 128 -25.05 -28.30 14.57
CA THR A 128 -23.81 -29.10 14.55
C THR A 128 -23.49 -29.64 13.15
N ARG A 129 -24.50 -30.05 12.37
CA ARG A 129 -24.30 -30.43 10.95
C ARG A 129 -23.83 -29.24 10.12
N PHE A 130 -24.43 -28.06 10.24
CA PHE A 130 -23.95 -26.89 9.50
C PHE A 130 -22.53 -26.50 9.89
N GLN A 131 -22.19 -26.52 11.18
CA GLN A 131 -20.83 -26.25 11.64
C GLN A 131 -19.82 -27.27 11.11
N SER A 132 -20.20 -28.55 11.02
CA SER A 132 -19.33 -29.57 10.40
C SER A 132 -19.12 -29.34 8.90
N GLN A 133 -20.14 -28.92 8.14
CA GLN A 133 -20.01 -28.60 6.71
C GLN A 133 -19.14 -27.37 6.47
N VAL A 134 -19.29 -26.32 7.30
CA VAL A 134 -18.43 -25.12 7.22
C VAL A 134 -16.98 -25.46 7.52
N LYS A 135 -16.72 -26.30 8.53
CA LYS A 135 -15.36 -26.78 8.86
C LYS A 135 -14.76 -27.61 7.74
N HIS A 136 -15.54 -28.49 7.13
CA HIS A 136 -15.11 -29.29 5.97
C HIS A 136 -14.72 -28.38 4.79
N ARG A 137 -15.54 -27.38 4.47
CA ARG A 137 -15.26 -26.43 3.39
C ARG A 137 -14.04 -25.54 3.67
N LEU A 138 -13.82 -25.15 4.92
CA LEU A 138 -12.60 -24.42 5.31
C LEU A 138 -11.34 -25.26 5.10
N ALA A 139 -11.36 -26.55 5.46
CA ALA A 139 -10.25 -27.46 5.22
C ALA A 139 -9.96 -27.63 3.72
N GLU A 140 -11.00 -27.81 2.89
CA GLU A 140 -10.85 -27.87 1.43
C GLU A 140 -10.20 -26.61 0.85
N LEU A 141 -10.55 -25.41 1.34
CA LEU A 141 -10.01 -24.14 0.84
C LEU A 141 -8.57 -23.88 1.30
N GLU A 142 -8.16 -24.43 2.46
CA GLU A 142 -6.80 -24.30 3.01
C GLU A 142 -5.81 -25.28 2.35
N GLU A 143 -6.26 -26.41 1.83
CA GLU A 143 -5.43 -27.43 1.16
C GLU A 143 -5.15 -27.14 -0.33
N LEU A 144 -5.70 -26.05 -0.90
CA LEU A 144 -5.52 -25.72 -2.31
C LEU A 144 -4.13 -25.11 -2.62
N PRO A 145 -3.44 -25.55 -3.70
CA PRO A 145 -2.13 -25.02 -4.07
C PRO A 145 -2.18 -23.57 -4.58
N THR A 146 -1.15 -22.79 -4.25
CA THR A 146 -1.03 -21.35 -4.55
C THR A 146 -0.73 -21.00 -6.01
N SER A 147 -0.52 -21.99 -6.89
CA SER A 147 -0.06 -21.82 -8.28
C SER A 147 -1.15 -21.59 -9.33
N ARG A 148 -2.36 -21.15 -8.94
CA ARG A 148 -3.48 -20.93 -9.87
C ARG A 148 -3.62 -19.46 -10.24
N GLY A 149 -4.16 -19.18 -11.44
CA GLY A 149 -4.33 -17.81 -11.96
C GLY A 149 -5.05 -16.85 -11.00
N GLU A 150 -4.65 -15.57 -11.04
CA GLU A 150 -4.97 -14.52 -10.06
C GLU A 150 -6.49 -14.36 -9.77
N ASP A 151 -7.33 -14.50 -10.80
CA ASP A 151 -8.79 -14.36 -10.69
C ASP A 151 -9.47 -15.48 -9.87
N LEU A 152 -8.95 -16.71 -9.92
CA LEU A 152 -9.48 -17.82 -9.13
C LEU A 152 -8.95 -17.78 -7.71
N GLN A 153 -7.68 -17.41 -7.55
CA GLN A 153 -7.05 -17.25 -6.25
C GLN A 153 -7.75 -16.16 -5.43
N SER A 154 -8.07 -15.01 -6.03
CA SER A 154 -8.81 -13.94 -5.36
C SER A 154 -10.21 -14.38 -4.91
N ARG A 155 -10.94 -15.13 -5.74
CA ARG A 155 -12.28 -15.67 -5.38
C ARG A 155 -12.22 -16.68 -4.23
N CYS A 156 -11.25 -17.59 -4.24
CA CYS A 156 -11.06 -18.56 -3.14
C CYS A 156 -10.68 -17.85 -1.83
N LEU A 157 -9.81 -16.83 -1.90
CA LEU A 157 -9.44 -16.04 -0.72
C LEU A 157 -10.64 -15.26 -0.17
N LEU A 158 -11.48 -14.67 -1.03
CA LEU A 158 -12.71 -13.99 -0.60
C LEU A 158 -13.69 -14.96 0.09
N GLU A 159 -13.85 -16.18 -0.42
CA GLU A 159 -14.68 -17.22 0.22
C GLU A 159 -14.09 -17.64 1.59
N LEU A 160 -12.77 -17.87 1.65
CA LEU A 160 -12.05 -18.23 2.88
C LEU A 160 -12.20 -17.15 3.96
N TYR A 161 -11.95 -15.89 3.61
CA TYR A 161 -12.12 -14.77 4.55
C TYR A 161 -13.59 -14.57 4.93
N GLY A 162 -14.53 -14.75 3.99
CA GLY A 162 -15.96 -14.68 4.27
C GLY A 162 -16.41 -15.69 5.31
N LEU A 163 -15.97 -16.95 5.19
CA LEU A 163 -16.28 -18.02 6.15
C LEU A 163 -15.60 -17.79 7.52
N LYS A 164 -14.34 -17.34 7.54
CA LYS A 164 -13.63 -17.01 8.81
C LYS A 164 -14.27 -15.85 9.57
N LEU A 165 -14.87 -14.89 8.85
CA LEU A 165 -15.52 -13.71 9.44
C LEU A 165 -17.01 -13.92 9.77
N ALA A 166 -17.60 -15.08 9.43
CA ALA A 166 -19.03 -15.33 9.63
C ALA A 166 -19.46 -15.25 11.11
N GLU A 167 -18.62 -15.74 12.04
CA GLU A 167 -18.91 -15.66 13.48
C GLU A 167 -18.90 -14.21 13.99
N LEU A 168 -17.95 -13.39 13.49
CA LEU A 168 -17.89 -11.97 13.81
C LEU A 168 -19.12 -11.24 13.26
N GLN A 169 -19.50 -11.53 12.02
CA GLN A 169 -20.69 -10.97 11.40
C GLN A 169 -21.97 -11.33 12.18
N SER A 170 -22.10 -12.57 12.65
CA SER A 170 -23.23 -13.02 13.48
C SER A 170 -23.29 -12.25 14.81
N LYS A 171 -22.15 -12.08 15.49
CA LYS A 171 -22.08 -11.30 16.74
C LYS A 171 -22.49 -9.84 16.53
N VAL A 172 -21.95 -9.19 15.50
CA VAL A 172 -22.29 -7.80 15.18
C VAL A 172 -23.78 -7.66 14.81
N ARG A 173 -24.33 -8.59 14.02
CA ARG A 173 -25.76 -8.60 13.68
C ARG A 173 -26.64 -8.81 14.91
N SER A 174 -26.23 -9.66 15.84
CA SER A 174 -26.94 -9.86 17.11
C SER A 174 -26.91 -8.60 17.97
N GLU A 175 -25.76 -7.94 18.06
CA GLU A 175 -25.60 -6.69 18.81
C GLU A 175 -26.45 -5.56 18.21
N VAL A 176 -26.36 -5.33 16.90
CA VAL A 176 -27.17 -4.34 16.19
C VAL A 176 -28.66 -4.65 16.27
N SER A 177 -29.06 -5.92 16.11
CA SER A 177 -30.47 -6.33 16.21
C SER A 177 -30.97 -6.14 17.64
N SER A 178 -30.19 -6.50 18.65
CA SER A 178 -30.55 -6.30 20.04
C SER A 178 -30.68 -4.82 20.39
N GLU A 179 -29.76 -3.95 19.94
CA GLU A 179 -29.89 -2.51 20.09
C GLU A 179 -31.11 -1.96 19.35
N TYR A 180 -31.35 -2.43 18.12
CA TYR A 180 -32.51 -2.01 17.33
C TYR A 180 -33.82 -2.38 18.01
N TRP A 181 -33.97 -3.63 18.44
CA TRP A 181 -35.13 -4.10 19.19
C TRP A 181 -35.27 -3.35 20.52
N LEU A 182 -34.17 -3.12 21.24
CA LEU A 182 -34.19 -2.39 22.50
C LEU A 182 -34.60 -0.92 22.30
N ARG A 183 -34.15 -0.26 21.23
CA ARG A 183 -34.63 1.08 20.86
C ARG A 183 -36.10 1.08 20.43
N LEU A 184 -36.54 0.09 19.66
CA LEU A 184 -37.93 -0.03 19.22
C LEU A 184 -38.88 -0.27 20.41
N HIS A 185 -38.48 -1.10 21.36
CA HIS A 185 -39.24 -1.44 22.56
C HIS A 185 -39.16 -0.34 23.65
N CYS A 186 -38.03 0.38 23.77
CA CYS A 186 -37.87 1.47 24.74
C CYS A 186 -38.29 2.86 24.24
N ALA A 187 -38.63 3.03 22.96
CA ALA A 187 -39.10 4.31 22.41
C ALA A 187 -40.50 4.72 22.91
N ASN A 188 -41.32 3.77 23.36
CA ASN A 188 -42.65 4.02 23.93
C ASN A 188 -42.83 3.26 25.26
N PRO A 189 -42.28 3.75 26.39
CA PRO A 189 -42.35 3.06 27.68
C PRO A 189 -43.80 2.86 28.19
N ASP A 190 -44.72 3.74 27.80
CA ASP A 190 -46.09 3.75 28.33
C ASP A 190 -47.02 2.68 27.71
N LYS A 191 -46.62 2.06 26.59
CA LYS A 191 -47.44 1.03 25.91
C LYS A 191 -46.98 -0.42 26.15
N GLN A 192 -45.79 -0.65 26.73
CA GLN A 192 -45.20 -1.99 26.82
C GLN A 192 -45.02 -2.57 28.23
N LEU A 193 -45.39 -1.85 29.29
CA LEU A 193 -45.50 -2.44 30.63
C LEU A 193 -46.55 -3.57 30.74
N PHE A 194 -47.35 -3.81 29.69
CA PHE A 194 -48.41 -4.81 29.68
C PHE A 194 -48.20 -6.01 28.73
N ASP A 195 -47.13 -6.05 27.92
CA ASP A 195 -47.01 -7.09 26.86
C ASP A 195 -45.80 -8.03 26.97
N SER A 196 -44.90 -7.80 27.93
CA SER A 196 -43.83 -8.76 28.24
C SER A 196 -44.36 -9.91 29.13
N GLY A 197 -44.94 -10.93 28.51
CA GLY A 197 -44.82 -12.38 28.77
C GLY A 197 -44.83 -12.99 30.18
N MET A 198 -44.97 -12.23 31.26
CA MET A 198 -44.95 -12.74 32.65
C MET A 198 -46.25 -12.44 33.43
N MET A 199 -47.36 -12.17 32.73
CA MET A 199 -48.70 -12.24 33.31
C MET A 199 -49.70 -12.83 32.32
N ARG A 200 -49.68 -14.15 32.16
CA ARG A 200 -50.87 -14.93 31.77
C ARG A 200 -51.17 -15.96 32.86
N LEU A 201 -51.42 -15.49 34.07
CA LEU A 201 -52.39 -16.14 34.94
C LEU A 201 -53.69 -15.35 34.79
N ARG A 202 -54.74 -16.00 34.28
CA ARG A 202 -56.08 -15.43 34.22
C ARG A 202 -56.45 -14.91 35.61
N ARG A 203 -56.54 -13.59 35.79
CA ARG A 203 -57.45 -13.02 36.77
C ARG A 203 -58.85 -13.05 36.17
N PRO A 204 -59.85 -13.70 36.79
CA PRO A 204 -61.23 -13.50 36.38
C PRO A 204 -61.63 -12.04 36.66
N LEU A 205 -62.33 -11.44 35.70
CA LEU A 205 -63.12 -10.23 35.95
C LEU A 205 -64.17 -10.52 37.01
N PHE A 206 -64.52 -9.47 37.74
CA PHE A 206 -65.66 -9.37 38.65
C PHE A 206 -66.86 -10.24 38.25
N GLY A 207 -67.37 -10.98 39.24
CA GLY A 207 -68.75 -11.47 39.26
C GLY A 207 -68.98 -12.79 38.56
N ILE A 208 -68.73 -13.90 39.27
CA ILE A 208 -69.52 -15.13 39.32
C ILE A 208 -68.99 -15.90 40.54
N GLY A 209 -69.92 -16.36 41.39
CA GLY A 209 -69.66 -16.86 42.72
C GLY A 209 -68.62 -17.98 42.77
N ASP A 210 -67.64 -17.79 43.63
CA ASP A 210 -66.78 -18.87 44.12
C ASP A 210 -67.47 -19.51 45.34
N ALA A 211 -67.53 -20.84 45.35
CA ALA A 211 -68.25 -21.66 46.34
C ALA A 211 -67.54 -21.74 47.71
N PHE A 212 -66.57 -20.85 47.97
CA PHE A 212 -65.78 -20.82 49.20
C PHE A 212 -65.83 -19.47 49.96
N SER A 213 -66.71 -18.55 49.58
CA SER A 213 -66.96 -17.33 50.38
C SER A 213 -68.22 -17.45 51.23
N MET A 214 -68.30 -18.47 52.09
CA MET A 214 -69.33 -18.53 53.15
C MET A 214 -69.02 -17.62 54.35
N GLU A 215 -67.81 -17.04 54.42
CA GLU A 215 -67.37 -16.26 55.59
C GLU A 215 -67.61 -14.74 55.46
N THR A 216 -67.96 -14.24 54.26
CA THR A 216 -68.18 -12.79 54.05
C THR A 216 -69.64 -12.33 54.24
N ASP A 217 -70.60 -13.27 54.33
CA ASP A 217 -72.00 -12.98 54.64
C ASP A 217 -72.30 -12.93 56.16
N ASP A 218 -71.43 -13.51 56.98
CA ASP A 218 -71.56 -13.56 58.44
C ASP A 218 -71.48 -12.18 59.14
N PRO A 219 -70.61 -11.22 58.75
CA PRO A 219 -70.57 -9.90 59.38
C PRO A 219 -71.79 -9.04 59.02
N LEU A 220 -72.41 -9.20 57.85
CA LEU A 220 -73.63 -8.48 57.46
C LEU A 220 -74.88 -9.06 58.12
N LYS A 221 -74.87 -10.36 58.47
CA LYS A 221 -75.92 -11.01 59.26
C LYS A 221 -75.83 -10.59 60.74
N LYS A 222 -74.62 -10.60 61.32
CA LYS A 222 -74.32 -10.09 62.67
C LYS A 222 -74.62 -8.59 62.82
N LYS A 223 -74.36 -7.78 61.78
CA LYS A 223 -74.69 -6.35 61.77
C LYS A 223 -76.21 -6.10 61.72
N ARG A 224 -76.97 -6.91 60.98
CA ARG A 224 -78.45 -6.88 60.95
C ARG A 224 -79.06 -7.37 62.27
N GLU A 225 -78.48 -8.39 62.89
CA GLU A 225 -78.88 -8.86 64.23
C GLU A 225 -78.55 -7.84 65.32
N ALA A 226 -77.40 -7.16 65.24
CA ALA A 226 -77.04 -6.07 66.15
C ALA A 226 -77.93 -4.83 65.97
N GLU A 227 -78.32 -4.48 64.75
CA GLU A 227 -79.30 -3.41 64.48
C GLU A 227 -80.71 -3.77 64.99
N LEU A 228 -81.14 -5.04 64.87
CA LEU A 228 -82.40 -5.52 65.45
C LEU A 228 -82.41 -5.45 66.98
N ILE A 229 -81.30 -5.82 67.63
CA ILE A 229 -81.12 -5.69 69.09
C ILE A 229 -81.13 -4.21 69.52
N TYR A 230 -80.55 -3.30 68.72
CA TYR A 230 -80.57 -1.86 68.99
C TYR A 230 -81.98 -1.25 68.81
N ILE A 231 -82.78 -1.77 67.88
CA ILE A 231 -84.18 -1.38 67.69
C ILE A 231 -85.07 -1.91 68.83
N GLU A 232 -84.82 -3.11 69.36
CA GLU A 232 -85.46 -3.62 70.59
C GLU A 232 -85.05 -2.82 71.84
N TYR A 233 -83.81 -2.33 71.90
CA TYR A 233 -83.30 -1.48 72.97
C TYR A 233 -84.06 -0.13 73.07
N ARG A 234 -84.50 0.44 71.94
CA ARG A 234 -85.32 1.67 71.89
C ARG A 234 -86.76 1.48 72.39
N LYS A 235 -87.26 0.24 72.48
CA LYS A 235 -88.59 -0.10 72.98
C LYS A 235 -88.65 -0.36 74.50
N GLY A 236 -87.53 -0.24 75.22
CA GLY A 236 -87.52 -0.19 76.69
C GLY A 236 -87.84 -1.50 77.40
N ILE A 237 -87.44 -2.66 76.86
CA ILE A 237 -87.81 -3.98 77.42
C ILE A 237 -86.71 -4.67 78.25
N ARG A 238 -85.42 -4.24 78.22
CA ARG A 238 -84.36 -4.85 79.05
C ARG A 238 -83.16 -3.91 79.26
N MET A 239 -82.97 -3.40 80.48
CA MET A 239 -81.92 -2.41 80.83
C MET A 239 -80.61 -3.03 81.38
N ASP A 240 -80.57 -4.34 81.64
CA ASP A 240 -79.41 -4.97 82.33
C ASP A 240 -78.30 -5.48 81.37
N TYR A 241 -78.51 -5.46 80.05
CA TYR A 241 -77.55 -6.00 79.07
C TYR A 241 -76.50 -4.97 78.58
N ALA A 242 -76.65 -3.69 78.90
CA ALA A 242 -75.77 -2.64 78.39
C ALA A 242 -74.37 -2.66 79.01
N ILE A 243 -74.26 -2.94 80.32
CA ILE A 243 -72.96 -3.00 81.01
C ILE A 243 -72.21 -4.31 80.65
N LEU A 244 -72.94 -5.41 80.45
CA LEU A 244 -72.34 -6.72 80.21
C LEU A 244 -71.80 -6.93 78.79
N LEU A 245 -72.32 -6.21 77.78
CA LEU A 245 -71.94 -6.41 76.37
C LEU A 245 -71.21 -5.21 75.75
N VAL A 246 -71.56 -3.96 76.07
CA VAL A 246 -71.00 -2.78 75.39
C VAL A 246 -69.55 -2.49 75.80
N VAL A 247 -69.20 -2.68 77.07
CA VAL A 247 -67.83 -2.44 77.58
C VAL A 247 -66.81 -3.47 77.04
N PRO A 248 -67.12 -4.78 77.00
CA PRO A 248 -66.29 -5.75 76.31
C PRO A 248 -66.16 -5.47 74.81
N LEU A 249 -67.25 -5.13 74.11
CA LEU A 249 -67.22 -4.78 72.69
C LEU A 249 -66.31 -3.58 72.38
N GLN A 250 -66.30 -2.55 73.24
CA GLN A 250 -65.41 -1.40 73.09
C GLN A 250 -63.93 -1.75 73.35
N ARG A 251 -63.65 -2.67 74.29
CA ARG A 251 -62.30 -3.21 74.51
C ARG A 251 -61.85 -4.10 73.35
N PHE A 252 -62.71 -4.98 72.85
CA PHE A 252 -62.43 -5.83 71.68
C PHE A 252 -62.16 -4.98 70.43
N SER A 253 -62.92 -3.91 70.18
CA SER A 253 -62.67 -2.97 69.09
C SER A 253 -61.29 -2.28 69.19
N ARG A 254 -60.85 -1.91 70.40
CA ARG A 254 -59.51 -1.35 70.60
C ARG A 254 -58.40 -2.38 70.38
N PHE A 255 -58.59 -3.62 70.83
CA PHE A 255 -57.65 -4.70 70.57
C PHE A 255 -57.55 -5.00 69.07
N GLU A 256 -58.66 -5.01 68.33
CA GLU A 256 -58.65 -5.16 66.87
C GLU A 256 -57.93 -3.99 66.17
N GLU A 257 -58.09 -2.75 66.65
CA GLU A 257 -57.36 -1.59 66.13
C GLU A 257 -55.86 -1.68 66.45
N GLU A 258 -55.47 -2.13 67.64
CA GLU A 258 -54.07 -2.37 68.00
C GLU A 258 -53.44 -3.50 67.16
N GLU A 259 -54.19 -4.57 66.89
CA GLU A 259 -53.77 -5.68 66.03
C GLU A 259 -53.59 -5.20 64.58
N LYS A 260 -54.54 -4.40 64.06
CA LYS A 260 -54.44 -3.76 62.74
C LYS A 260 -53.23 -2.83 62.66
N ASN A 261 -52.99 -2.02 63.68
CA ASN A 261 -51.81 -1.14 63.77
C ASN A 261 -50.50 -1.94 63.83
N ARG A 262 -50.47 -3.08 64.53
CA ARG A 262 -49.31 -4.00 64.54
C ARG A 262 -49.07 -4.64 63.18
N ILE A 263 -50.13 -5.02 62.47
CA ILE A 263 -50.04 -5.56 61.11
C ILE A 263 -49.56 -4.48 60.13
N GLU A 264 -50.09 -3.25 60.23
CA GLU A 264 -49.65 -2.13 59.40
C GLU A 264 -48.19 -1.75 59.65
N THR A 265 -47.76 -1.70 60.90
CA THR A 265 -46.36 -1.40 61.23
C THR A 265 -45.42 -2.51 60.72
N ARG A 266 -45.81 -3.79 60.80
CA ARG A 266 -45.07 -4.90 60.17
C ARG A 266 -45.02 -4.76 58.65
N LYS A 267 -46.14 -4.44 58.00
CA LYS A 267 -46.19 -4.17 56.55
C LYS A 267 -45.27 -3.02 56.16
N ARG A 268 -45.34 -1.89 56.88
CA ARG A 268 -44.48 -0.72 56.64
C ARG A 268 -42.99 -1.06 56.80
N LYS A 269 -42.61 -1.83 57.83
CA LYS A 269 -41.24 -2.32 58.01
C LYS A 269 -40.80 -3.23 56.86
N PHE A 270 -41.63 -4.21 56.49
CA PHE A 270 -41.34 -5.11 55.37
C PHE A 270 -41.13 -4.35 54.04
N PHE A 271 -42.00 -3.39 53.71
CA PHE A 271 -41.83 -2.57 52.52
C PHE A 271 -40.61 -1.65 52.61
N ALA A 272 -40.29 -1.12 53.79
CA ALA A 272 -39.07 -0.33 54.00
C ALA A 272 -37.81 -1.17 53.77
N ASP A 273 -37.76 -2.40 54.30
CA ASP A 273 -36.64 -3.32 54.10
C ASP A 273 -36.49 -3.74 52.64
N LEU A 274 -37.61 -4.02 51.95
CA LEU A 274 -37.61 -4.32 50.52
C LEU A 274 -37.09 -3.15 49.67
N LEU A 275 -37.52 -1.92 49.98
CA LEU A 275 -37.04 -0.72 49.30
C LEU A 275 -35.56 -0.45 49.57
N ASN A 276 -35.08 -0.72 50.79
CA ASN A 276 -33.67 -0.59 51.13
C ASN A 276 -32.82 -1.63 50.38
N ALA A 277 -33.25 -2.89 50.33
CA ALA A 277 -32.59 -3.94 49.55
C ALA A 277 -32.55 -3.61 48.04
N ALA A 278 -33.64 -3.07 47.49
CA ALA A 278 -33.67 -2.63 46.09
C ALA A 278 -32.68 -1.48 45.82
N ARG A 279 -32.58 -0.50 46.72
CA ARG A 279 -31.57 0.59 46.62
C ARG A 279 -30.15 0.05 46.71
N GLU A 280 -29.89 -0.88 47.62
CA GLU A 280 -28.57 -1.48 47.79
C GLU A 280 -28.16 -2.26 46.53
N LEU A 281 -29.06 -3.07 45.96
CA LEU A 281 -28.83 -3.76 44.68
C LEU A 281 -28.51 -2.76 43.56
N GLN A 282 -29.27 -1.66 43.46
CA GLN A 282 -29.03 -0.62 42.46
C GLN A 282 -27.65 0.04 42.63
N LEU A 283 -27.23 0.33 43.85
CA LEU A 283 -25.89 0.85 44.15
C LEU A 283 -24.80 -0.16 43.80
N GLN A 284 -25.00 -1.45 44.07
CA GLN A 284 -24.06 -2.51 43.69
C GLN A 284 -23.92 -2.64 42.18
N VAL A 285 -25.01 -2.58 41.42
CA VAL A 285 -25.01 -2.60 39.95
C VAL A 285 -24.26 -1.38 39.40
N GLN A 286 -24.54 -0.18 39.94
CA GLN A 286 -23.83 1.04 39.54
C GLN A 286 -22.34 0.97 39.88
N ALA A 287 -21.97 0.43 41.04
CA ALA A 287 -20.57 0.23 41.43
C ALA A 287 -19.87 -0.77 40.50
N ALA A 288 -20.54 -1.87 40.12
CA ALA A 288 -20.02 -2.84 39.16
C ALA A 288 -19.81 -2.22 37.76
N GLN A 289 -20.77 -1.41 37.29
CA GLN A 289 -20.64 -0.68 36.03
C GLN A 289 -19.48 0.32 36.06
N LYS A 290 -19.33 1.10 37.15
CA LYS A 290 -18.19 2.01 37.34
C LYS A 290 -16.86 1.28 37.30
N ARG A 291 -16.73 0.14 37.99
CA ARG A 291 -15.52 -0.71 37.94
C ARG A 291 -15.23 -1.22 36.53
N ARG A 292 -16.26 -1.66 35.79
CA ARG A 292 -16.10 -2.11 34.39
C ARG A 292 -15.62 -0.97 33.50
N LYS A 293 -16.22 0.22 33.61
CA LYS A 293 -15.81 1.42 32.88
C LYS A 293 -14.36 1.82 33.18
N GLN A 294 -13.99 1.88 34.45
CA GLN A 294 -12.62 2.22 34.86
C GLN A 294 -11.57 1.27 34.28
N ARG A 295 -11.86 -0.03 34.22
CA ARG A 295 -10.97 -1.00 33.55
C ARG A 295 -10.85 -0.72 32.04
N ASN A 296 -11.97 -0.48 31.37
CA ASN A 296 -11.98 -0.18 29.93
C ASN A 296 -11.20 1.11 29.62
N ASP A 297 -11.41 2.16 30.40
CA ASP A 297 -10.67 3.42 30.28
C ASP A 297 -9.17 3.20 30.52
N GLY A 298 -8.81 2.35 31.48
CA GLY A 298 -7.43 1.94 31.73
C GLY A 298 -6.78 1.21 30.55
N VAL A 299 -7.51 0.30 29.91
CA VAL A 299 -7.07 -0.42 28.70
C VAL A 299 -6.91 0.54 27.51
N GLN A 300 -7.88 1.43 27.29
CA GLN A 300 -7.79 2.45 26.23
C GLN A 300 -6.59 3.39 26.44
N ALA A 301 -6.34 3.82 27.68
CA ALA A 301 -5.17 4.62 28.03
C ALA A 301 -3.86 3.84 27.81
N TRP A 302 -3.84 2.53 28.09
CA TRP A 302 -2.69 1.67 27.80
C TRP A 302 -2.40 1.59 26.29
N HIS A 303 -3.41 1.33 25.44
CA HIS A 303 -3.25 1.36 23.98
C HIS A 303 -2.88 2.75 23.46
N GLY A 304 -3.39 3.82 24.06
CA GLY A 304 -2.99 5.19 23.76
C GLY A 304 -1.50 5.43 24.02
N ARG A 305 -1.00 5.01 25.20
CA ARG A 305 0.43 5.08 25.55
C ARG A 305 1.29 4.22 24.63
N LEU A 306 0.82 3.02 24.25
CA LEU A 306 1.54 2.14 23.34
C LEU A 306 1.70 2.78 21.94
N ARG A 307 0.63 3.36 21.39
CA ARG A 307 0.68 4.13 20.12
C ARG A 307 1.61 5.33 20.21
N GLN A 308 1.60 6.06 21.33
CA GLN A 308 2.54 7.17 21.55
C GLN A 308 4.00 6.71 21.64
N ARG A 309 4.28 5.56 22.26
CA ARG A 309 5.65 4.99 22.27
C ARG A 309 6.09 4.58 20.86
N ALA A 310 5.22 3.92 20.10
CA ALA A 310 5.51 3.52 18.72
C ALA A 310 5.83 4.74 17.84
N THR A 311 4.97 5.77 17.86
CA THR A 311 5.20 7.02 17.08
C THR A 311 6.45 7.79 17.53
N ARG A 312 6.83 7.74 18.81
CA ARG A 312 8.10 8.31 19.28
C ARG A 312 9.30 7.52 18.78
N ALA A 313 9.24 6.18 18.82
CA ALA A 313 10.30 5.32 18.30
C ALA A 313 10.50 5.53 16.79
N GLU A 314 9.42 5.61 16.02
CA GLU A 314 9.43 5.93 14.59
C GLU A 314 10.06 7.31 14.32
N LYS A 315 9.68 8.33 15.09
CA LYS A 315 10.29 9.68 14.96
C LYS A 315 11.79 9.69 15.27
N LEU A 316 12.23 8.95 16.28
CA LEU A 316 13.65 8.85 16.63
C LEU A 316 14.46 8.13 15.54
N ARG A 317 13.91 7.04 14.97
CA ARG A 317 14.49 6.36 13.80
C ARG A 317 14.61 7.30 12.62
N PHE A 318 13.52 7.96 12.27
CA PHE A 318 13.51 8.92 11.18
C PHE A 318 14.47 10.09 11.42
N GLN A 319 14.65 10.53 12.67
CA GLN A 319 15.62 11.56 13.02
C GLN A 319 17.06 11.07 12.87
N ALA A 320 17.40 9.85 13.29
CA ALA A 320 18.69 9.23 13.01
C ALA A 320 18.92 9.06 11.49
N LEU A 321 17.86 8.70 10.75
CA LEU A 321 17.84 8.64 9.29
C LEU A 321 18.00 10.02 8.63
N LYS A 322 17.74 11.13 9.34
CA LYS A 322 18.04 12.49 8.86
C LYS A 322 19.43 12.99 9.25
N ALA A 323 19.96 12.54 10.38
CA ALA A 323 21.24 12.99 10.93
C ALA A 323 22.48 12.27 10.34
N ASP A 324 22.31 11.44 9.30
CA ASP A 324 23.33 10.51 8.75
C ASP A 324 23.92 9.51 9.76
N ASP A 325 23.26 9.29 10.90
CA ASP A 325 23.65 8.28 11.89
C ASP A 325 23.08 6.91 11.50
N GLN A 326 23.87 6.17 10.71
CA GLN A 326 23.48 4.87 10.17
C GLN A 326 23.51 3.79 11.26
N GLU A 327 24.51 3.78 12.13
CA GLU A 327 24.63 2.78 13.19
C GLU A 327 23.46 2.87 14.19
N ALA A 328 23.10 4.09 14.61
CA ALA A 328 21.96 4.27 15.50
C ALA A 328 20.63 3.90 14.83
N TYR A 329 20.45 4.21 13.54
CA TYR A 329 19.25 3.83 12.79
C TYR A 329 19.12 2.31 12.68
N MET A 330 20.18 1.62 12.27
CA MET A 330 20.19 0.15 12.08
C MET A 330 19.88 -0.56 13.40
N LYS A 331 20.50 -0.13 14.50
CA LYS A 331 20.21 -0.64 15.84
C LYS A 331 18.75 -0.42 16.23
N MET A 332 18.20 0.76 15.99
CA MET A 332 16.79 1.05 16.28
C MET A 332 15.82 0.25 15.38
N VAL A 333 16.23 -0.14 14.17
CA VAL A 333 15.47 -1.02 13.26
C VAL A 333 15.54 -2.47 13.72
N GLU A 334 16.70 -2.96 14.16
CA GLU A 334 16.83 -4.29 14.77
C GLU A 334 15.99 -4.41 16.05
N GLU A 335 16.05 -3.41 16.93
CA GLU A 335 15.23 -3.32 18.15
C GLU A 335 13.73 -3.33 17.83
N SER A 336 13.36 -2.80 16.66
CA SER A 336 11.97 -2.73 16.20
C SER A 336 11.40 -4.05 15.72
N LYS A 337 12.27 -4.97 15.29
CA LYS A 337 11.90 -6.20 14.58
C LYS A 337 10.98 -5.93 13.37
N ASN A 338 11.11 -4.78 12.73
CA ASN A 338 10.37 -4.47 11.51
C ASN A 338 10.96 -5.29 10.35
N GLU A 339 10.40 -6.48 10.12
CA GLU A 339 10.84 -7.44 9.08
C GLU A 339 10.99 -6.81 7.69
N ARG A 340 10.11 -5.86 7.35
CA ARG A 340 10.16 -5.13 6.07
C ARG A 340 11.42 -4.28 5.96
N LEU A 341 11.74 -3.48 6.98
CA LEU A 341 12.92 -2.60 6.92
C LEU A 341 14.21 -3.43 6.94
N THR A 342 14.26 -4.51 7.73
CA THR A 342 15.40 -5.43 7.74
C THR A 342 15.58 -6.14 6.39
N MET A 343 14.50 -6.56 5.73
CA MET A 343 14.54 -7.13 4.38
C MET A 343 15.04 -6.11 3.35
N LEU A 344 14.58 -4.86 3.42
CA LEU A 344 15.06 -3.78 2.53
C LEU A 344 16.55 -3.50 2.71
N LEU A 345 17.02 -3.51 3.95
CA LEU A 345 18.44 -3.35 4.28
C LEU A 345 19.27 -4.55 3.81
N GLY A 346 18.77 -5.78 3.97
CA GLY A 346 19.40 -6.98 3.42
C GLY A 346 19.54 -6.93 1.90
N LYS A 347 18.45 -6.66 1.17
CA LYS A 347 18.46 -6.46 -0.29
C LYS A 347 19.42 -5.34 -0.73
N THR A 348 19.59 -4.32 0.11
CA THR A 348 20.55 -3.23 -0.13
C THR A 348 21.99 -3.72 -0.01
N ASN A 349 22.28 -4.51 1.03
CA ASN A 349 23.59 -5.09 1.26
C ASN A 349 23.99 -6.03 0.11
N ASP A 350 23.08 -6.90 -0.33
CA ASP A 350 23.31 -7.82 -1.44
C ASP A 350 23.61 -7.08 -2.75
N LEU A 351 22.89 -5.99 -3.03
CA LEU A 351 23.17 -5.13 -4.18
C LEU A 351 24.58 -4.55 -4.09
N LEU A 352 25.00 -4.03 -2.93
CA LEU A 352 26.34 -3.45 -2.75
C LEU A 352 27.44 -4.49 -2.95
N VAL A 353 27.22 -5.73 -2.50
CA VAL A 353 28.17 -6.84 -2.73
C VAL A 353 28.25 -7.18 -4.21
N ARG A 354 27.11 -7.35 -4.90
CA ARG A 354 27.07 -7.61 -6.36
C ARG A 354 27.73 -6.49 -7.16
N LEU A 355 27.47 -5.24 -6.77
CA LEU A 355 28.08 -4.07 -7.40
C LEU A 355 29.58 -4.01 -7.13
N GLY A 356 30.02 -4.31 -5.92
CA GLY A 356 31.45 -4.42 -5.58
C GLY A 356 32.16 -5.46 -6.42
N ALA A 357 31.55 -6.63 -6.62
CA ALA A 357 32.07 -7.68 -7.50
C ALA A 357 32.12 -7.24 -8.98
N ALA A 358 31.11 -6.50 -9.46
CA ALA A 358 31.10 -5.95 -10.81
C ALA A 358 32.22 -4.90 -11.01
N VAL A 359 32.42 -4.01 -10.04
CA VAL A 359 33.52 -3.02 -10.04
C VAL A 359 34.88 -3.72 -10.06
N GLN A 360 35.04 -4.80 -9.27
CA GLN A 360 36.29 -5.56 -9.25
C GLN A 360 36.57 -6.24 -10.61
N ARG A 361 35.53 -6.77 -11.28
CA ARG A 361 35.66 -7.32 -12.63
C ARG A 361 36.07 -6.25 -13.65
N GLU A 362 35.49 -5.06 -13.60
CA GLU A 362 35.87 -3.95 -14.49
C GLU A 362 37.30 -3.48 -14.25
N LYS A 363 37.72 -3.44 -12.97
CA LYS A 363 39.10 -3.16 -12.60
C LYS A 363 40.04 -4.18 -13.24
N ASN A 364 39.77 -5.48 -13.09
CA ASN A 364 40.61 -6.56 -13.61
C ASN A 364 40.63 -6.62 -15.14
N ALA A 365 39.49 -6.43 -15.82
CA ALA A 365 39.40 -6.44 -17.28
C ALA A 365 40.28 -5.35 -17.93
N THR A 366 40.45 -4.22 -17.24
CA THR A 366 41.31 -3.12 -17.72
C THR A 366 42.81 -3.44 -17.52
N TYR A 367 43.16 -4.28 -16.54
CA TYR A 367 44.53 -4.72 -16.29
C TYR A 367 45.03 -5.72 -17.36
N ASP A 368 44.21 -6.68 -17.79
CA ASP A 368 44.58 -7.67 -18.81
C ASP A 368 44.81 -7.07 -20.22
N SER A 369 44.37 -5.82 -20.44
CA SER A 369 44.61 -5.08 -21.69
C SER A 369 45.99 -4.40 -21.75
N ILE A 370 46.84 -4.59 -20.72
CA ILE A 370 48.17 -3.99 -20.60
C ILE A 370 49.20 -5.09 -20.85
N GLU A 371 49.66 -5.25 -22.09
CA GLU A 371 50.99 -5.82 -22.32
C GLU A 371 52.02 -4.87 -21.69
N PRO A 372 52.92 -5.34 -20.81
CA PRO A 372 53.99 -4.52 -20.29
C PRO A 372 55.00 -4.24 -21.40
N LEU A 373 55.14 -2.97 -21.77
CA LEU A 373 56.32 -2.49 -22.50
C LEU A 373 57.55 -2.72 -21.63
N GLU A 374 58.48 -3.54 -22.13
CA GLU A 374 59.77 -3.83 -21.52
C GLU A 374 60.60 -2.55 -21.29
N GLY A 375 61.22 -2.46 -20.12
CA GLY A 375 62.34 -1.54 -19.89
C GLY A 375 62.45 -0.96 -18.48
N SER A 376 62.97 -1.76 -17.54
CA SER A 376 64.07 -1.41 -16.61
C SER A 376 63.95 -2.20 -15.29
N ASP A 377 64.98 -3.00 -15.01
CA ASP A 377 65.19 -3.83 -13.83
C ASP A 377 65.15 -3.07 -12.50
N ALA A 378 64.44 -3.63 -11.51
CA ALA A 378 64.82 -3.60 -10.08
C ALA A 378 63.95 -4.59 -9.27
N ASP A 379 64.59 -5.69 -8.86
CA ASP A 379 64.33 -6.63 -7.75
C ASP A 379 63.02 -6.53 -6.94
N LEU A 380 62.31 -7.68 -6.82
CA LEU A 380 61.89 -8.36 -5.56
C LEU A 380 61.01 -9.61 -5.88
N PRO A 381 60.87 -10.59 -4.95
CA PRO A 381 61.12 -12.01 -5.24
C PRO A 381 59.89 -12.84 -5.64
N GLU A 382 60.18 -13.88 -6.42
CA GLU A 382 59.33 -15.00 -6.83
C GLU A 382 58.64 -15.71 -5.65
N LEU A 383 57.34 -15.95 -5.79
CA LEU A 383 56.70 -17.15 -5.23
C LEU A 383 55.96 -17.89 -6.33
N SER A 384 56.45 -19.10 -6.55
CA SER A 384 56.08 -20.13 -7.51
C SER A 384 54.65 -20.65 -7.37
N ALA A 385 53.96 -20.87 -8.50
CA ALA A 385 53.25 -22.12 -8.78
C ALA A 385 52.82 -22.23 -10.25
N SER A 386 53.54 -23.09 -10.99
CA SER A 386 53.15 -23.94 -12.13
C SER A 386 52.11 -23.46 -13.16
N ARG A 387 52.62 -23.21 -14.37
CA ARG A 387 51.90 -23.27 -15.65
C ARG A 387 51.60 -24.71 -16.05
N THR A 388 50.40 -24.94 -16.60
CA THR A 388 50.14 -25.98 -17.61
C THR A 388 49.28 -25.34 -18.71
N ASP A 389 49.88 -25.11 -19.88
CA ASP A 389 49.20 -24.79 -21.15
C ASP A 389 48.53 -26.07 -21.69
N THR A 390 47.36 -26.08 -22.34
CA THR A 390 47.09 -25.62 -23.71
C THR A 390 45.57 -25.74 -24.03
N PRO A 391 45.06 -25.20 -25.16
CA PRO A 391 43.73 -24.59 -25.27
C PRO A 391 42.69 -25.46 -25.98
N ALA A 392 41.40 -25.27 -25.67
CA ALA A 392 40.31 -25.71 -26.53
C ALA A 392 39.09 -24.78 -26.39
N GLN A 393 38.59 -24.37 -27.54
CA GLN A 393 37.37 -23.60 -27.76
C GLN A 393 36.14 -24.33 -27.22
N SER A 394 35.30 -23.65 -26.45
CA SER A 394 33.84 -23.76 -26.51
C SER A 394 33.21 -22.73 -25.58
N ILE A 395 32.24 -22.02 -26.11
CA ILE A 395 31.23 -21.27 -25.36
C ILE A 395 30.44 -22.28 -24.53
N PRO A 396 30.12 -21.98 -23.26
CA PRO A 396 28.76 -22.24 -22.82
C PRO A 396 28.12 -20.99 -22.22
N GLU A 397 26.99 -20.59 -22.82
CA GLU A 397 25.86 -20.06 -22.07
C GLU A 397 25.43 -21.15 -21.10
N GLU A 398 25.48 -20.89 -19.80
CA GLU A 398 24.71 -21.61 -18.79
C GLU A 398 24.68 -20.78 -17.50
N ASP A 399 23.46 -20.59 -17.00
CA ASP A 399 23.14 -19.97 -15.72
C ASP A 399 23.83 -20.74 -14.59
N GLU A 400 24.90 -20.19 -14.01
CA GLU A 400 25.44 -20.72 -12.75
C GLU A 400 24.51 -20.33 -11.60
N GLU A 401 23.62 -21.26 -11.24
CA GLU A 401 23.09 -21.41 -9.90
C GLU A 401 24.28 -21.41 -8.91
N ILE A 402 24.33 -20.40 -8.06
CA ILE A 402 25.33 -20.31 -7.00
C ILE A 402 25.03 -21.41 -5.98
N ASP A 403 25.98 -22.34 -5.89
CA ASP A 403 26.02 -23.49 -5.00
C ASP A 403 25.76 -23.09 -3.53
N ASP A 404 24.72 -23.69 -2.98
CA ASP A 404 24.13 -23.42 -1.66
C ASP A 404 24.68 -24.42 -0.64
N GLU A 405 26.00 -24.46 -0.43
CA GLU A 405 26.62 -25.27 0.63
C GLU A 405 27.75 -24.53 1.36
N SER A 406 27.36 -23.67 2.30
CA SER A 406 28.13 -23.48 3.54
C SER A 406 27.21 -23.04 4.68
N ASP A 407 26.57 -24.03 5.32
CA ASP A 407 25.91 -23.88 6.61
C ASP A 407 26.98 -23.69 7.71
N ASP A 408 27.47 -22.46 7.83
CA ASP A 408 28.07 -21.97 9.07
C ASP A 408 27.23 -20.80 9.55
N LYS A 409 26.50 -21.03 10.65
CA LYS A 409 25.81 -20.01 11.45
C LYS A 409 26.83 -19.03 12.07
N ALA A 410 27.48 -18.24 11.24
CA ALA A 410 28.14 -17.02 11.65
C ALA A 410 27.04 -16.00 11.96
N LYS A 411 27.03 -15.54 13.22
CA LYS A 411 26.23 -14.43 13.77
C LYS A 411 25.85 -13.42 12.68
N THR A 412 24.57 -13.02 12.65
CA THR A 412 24.03 -11.82 11.96
C THR A 412 25.06 -10.68 11.98
N GLY A 413 25.93 -10.69 10.98
CA GLY A 413 27.23 -10.03 11.03
C GLY A 413 27.10 -8.74 10.27
N ASP A 414 26.99 -7.65 11.02
CA ASP A 414 27.15 -6.27 10.57
C ASP A 414 26.46 -5.94 9.24
N LEU A 415 25.22 -5.43 9.28
CA LEU A 415 24.52 -4.94 8.08
C LEU A 415 25.30 -3.82 7.32
N LEU A 416 26.40 -3.31 7.88
CA LEU A 416 27.32 -2.37 7.23
C LEU A 416 28.48 -3.05 6.49
N GLU A 417 28.61 -4.37 6.56
CA GLU A 417 29.73 -5.11 6.00
C GLU A 417 29.81 -4.93 4.47
N GLY A 418 28.69 -5.02 3.73
CA GLY A 418 28.72 -4.81 2.28
C GLY A 418 29.02 -3.37 1.90
N GLN A 419 28.64 -2.38 2.72
CA GLN A 419 29.04 -0.99 2.51
C GLN A 419 30.56 -0.81 2.72
N ARG A 420 31.15 -1.45 3.73
CA ARG A 420 32.59 -1.42 3.99
C ARG A 420 33.36 -2.13 2.88
N LYS A 421 32.92 -3.34 2.49
CA LYS A 421 33.48 -4.11 1.38
C LYS A 421 33.43 -3.34 0.06
N TYR A 422 32.31 -2.67 -0.22
CA TYR A 422 32.14 -1.86 -1.41
C TYR A 422 33.11 -0.67 -1.45
N ASN A 423 33.19 0.11 -0.37
CA ASN A 423 34.14 1.24 -0.30
C ASN A 423 35.60 0.77 -0.39
N PHE A 424 35.92 -0.37 0.23
CA PHE A 424 37.25 -0.97 0.15
C PHE A 424 37.58 -1.45 -1.26
N ALA A 425 36.62 -2.07 -1.96
CA ALA A 425 36.81 -2.49 -3.36
C ALA A 425 37.09 -1.30 -4.29
N VAL A 426 36.34 -0.20 -4.13
CA VAL A 426 36.51 1.02 -4.94
C VAL A 426 37.84 1.72 -4.65
N HIS A 427 38.21 1.87 -3.38
CA HIS A 427 39.42 2.57 -2.95
C HIS A 427 40.50 1.61 -2.41
N SER A 428 40.71 0.47 -3.07
CA SER A 428 41.69 -0.53 -2.59
C SER A 428 43.14 0.00 -2.64
N ILE A 429 43.48 0.78 -3.66
CA ILE A 429 44.78 1.46 -3.77
C ILE A 429 44.61 2.93 -3.37
N GLN A 430 45.18 3.31 -2.22
CA GLN A 430 45.19 4.69 -1.74
C GLN A 430 46.63 5.21 -1.70
N GLU A 431 46.85 6.31 -2.40
CA GLU A 431 48.10 7.05 -2.41
C GLU A 431 47.88 8.34 -1.63
N LYS A 432 48.70 8.63 -0.62
CA LYS A 432 48.59 9.88 0.14
C LYS A 432 49.47 10.93 -0.52
N VAL A 433 48.83 11.98 -1.05
CA VAL A 433 49.52 13.12 -1.66
C VAL A 433 49.38 14.30 -0.71
N MET A 434 50.51 14.75 -0.15
CA MET A 434 50.56 15.87 0.80
C MET A 434 51.07 17.16 0.16
N GLU A 435 51.72 17.05 -1.00
CA GLU A 435 52.39 18.16 -1.68
C GLU A 435 51.84 18.31 -3.10
N GLN A 436 51.89 19.53 -3.62
CA GLN A 436 51.50 19.81 -5.01
C GLN A 436 52.60 19.33 -5.99
N PRO A 437 52.25 18.93 -7.22
CA PRO A 437 53.24 18.53 -8.23
C PRO A 437 54.17 19.69 -8.56
N SER A 438 55.47 19.42 -8.75
CA SER A 438 56.49 20.45 -9.00
C SER A 438 56.32 21.12 -10.36
N MET A 439 55.63 20.46 -11.29
CA MET A 439 55.23 21.05 -12.57
C MET A 439 54.22 22.20 -12.42
N LEU A 440 53.51 22.30 -11.30
CA LEU A 440 52.52 23.35 -11.05
C LEU A 440 53.19 24.63 -10.56
N GLN A 441 53.05 25.71 -11.32
CA GLN A 441 53.63 27.03 -11.05
C GLN A 441 52.52 28.07 -10.83
N GLY A 442 52.84 29.22 -10.22
CA GLY A 442 51.91 30.35 -10.14
C GLY A 442 50.97 30.39 -8.92
N GLY A 443 51.00 29.40 -8.03
CA GLY A 443 50.26 29.44 -6.76
C GLY A 443 50.35 28.15 -5.94
N GLU A 444 49.74 28.17 -4.76
CA GLU A 444 49.63 27.02 -3.86
C GLU A 444 48.23 26.40 -3.90
N LEU A 445 48.16 25.08 -3.97
CA LEU A 445 46.89 24.35 -3.86
C LEU A 445 46.33 24.44 -2.44
N ARG A 446 45.02 24.70 -2.33
CA ARG A 446 44.31 24.65 -1.04
C ARG A 446 44.17 23.21 -0.56
N THR A 447 43.99 23.01 0.75
CA THR A 447 43.86 21.69 1.36
C THR A 447 42.78 20.82 0.71
N TYR A 448 41.59 21.38 0.47
CA TYR A 448 40.52 20.67 -0.23
C TYR A 448 40.89 20.34 -1.69
N GLN A 449 41.72 21.13 -2.36
CA GLN A 449 42.17 20.82 -3.72
C GLN A 449 43.14 19.64 -3.72
N ILE A 450 43.99 19.53 -2.70
CA ILE A 450 44.89 18.38 -2.49
C ILE A 450 44.07 17.12 -2.19
N GLU A 451 43.05 17.19 -1.32
CA GLU A 451 42.12 16.08 -1.09
C GLU A 451 41.38 15.65 -2.38
N GLY A 452 40.99 16.62 -3.20
CA GLY A 452 40.36 16.36 -4.50
C GLY A 452 41.30 15.67 -5.48
N LEU A 453 42.57 16.12 -5.53
CA LEU A 453 43.63 15.48 -6.29
C LEU A 453 43.87 14.04 -5.81
N GLN A 454 43.99 13.83 -4.50
CA GLN A 454 44.18 12.52 -3.89
C GLN A 454 43.02 11.56 -4.25
N TRP A 455 41.78 12.06 -4.18
CA TRP A 455 40.61 11.28 -4.57
C TRP A 455 40.64 10.89 -6.06
N MET A 456 40.95 11.84 -6.96
CA MET A 456 41.09 11.54 -8.39
C MET A 456 42.25 10.58 -8.68
N LEU A 457 43.35 10.66 -7.94
CA LEU A 457 44.48 9.74 -8.04
C LEU A 457 44.13 8.34 -7.54
N SER A 458 43.32 8.22 -6.48
CA SER A 458 42.80 6.93 -6.03
C SER A 458 41.93 6.29 -7.12
N LEU A 459 41.03 7.04 -7.75
CA LEU A 459 40.27 6.53 -8.90
C LEU A 459 41.20 6.13 -10.05
N PHE A 460 42.24 6.93 -10.30
CA PHE A 460 43.23 6.60 -11.32
C PHE A 460 43.94 5.27 -11.01
N ASN A 461 44.43 5.07 -9.80
CA ASN A 461 45.14 3.84 -9.43
C ASN A 461 44.23 2.60 -9.47
N ASN A 462 42.93 2.77 -9.24
CA ASN A 462 41.98 1.66 -9.25
C ASN A 462 41.35 1.41 -10.64
N ASN A 463 41.78 2.11 -11.69
CA ASN A 463 41.19 2.04 -13.04
C ASN A 463 39.70 2.38 -13.06
N LEU A 464 39.27 3.30 -12.19
CA LEU A 464 37.89 3.76 -12.09
C LEU A 464 37.73 5.18 -12.61
N ASN A 465 36.49 5.48 -12.97
CA ASN A 465 36.06 6.77 -13.49
C ASN A 465 35.31 7.54 -12.40
N GLY A 466 35.20 8.87 -12.53
CA GLY A 466 34.60 9.70 -11.47
C GLY A 466 33.93 10.99 -11.94
N ILE A 467 33.16 11.58 -11.02
CA ILE A 467 32.49 12.88 -11.16
C ILE A 467 33.01 13.83 -10.08
N LEU A 468 33.65 14.91 -10.52
CA LEU A 468 33.97 16.04 -9.65
C LEU A 468 32.83 17.06 -9.71
N ALA A 469 32.01 17.05 -8.66
CA ALA A 469 30.79 17.85 -8.52
C ALA A 469 30.93 19.02 -7.53
N ASP A 470 32.16 19.49 -7.32
CA ASP A 470 32.48 20.67 -6.50
C ASP A 470 31.73 21.93 -6.97
N GLU A 471 31.26 22.75 -6.00
CA GLU A 471 30.59 24.01 -6.28
C GLU A 471 31.42 24.92 -7.23
N MET A 472 30.72 25.68 -8.08
CA MET A 472 31.35 26.62 -9.02
C MET A 472 32.30 27.58 -8.30
N GLY A 473 33.56 27.65 -8.73
CA GLY A 473 34.58 28.52 -8.15
C GLY A 473 35.53 27.85 -7.15
N LEU A 474 35.39 26.55 -6.85
CA LEU A 474 36.36 25.81 -6.03
C LEU A 474 37.65 25.41 -6.78
N GLY A 475 37.75 25.72 -8.08
CA GLY A 475 38.96 25.47 -8.88
C GLY A 475 39.03 24.06 -9.51
N LYS A 476 37.91 23.54 -10.04
CA LYS A 476 37.87 22.25 -10.76
C LYS A 476 38.89 22.15 -11.90
N THR A 477 39.09 23.24 -12.63
CA THR A 477 40.09 23.34 -13.70
C THR A 477 41.50 23.11 -13.15
N ILE A 478 41.89 23.81 -12.08
CA ILE A 478 43.19 23.67 -11.44
C ILE A 478 43.38 22.25 -10.88
N GLN A 479 42.35 21.67 -10.23
CA GLN A 479 42.40 20.28 -9.76
C GLN A 479 42.62 19.28 -10.92
N THR A 480 42.07 19.55 -12.10
CA THR A 480 42.26 18.70 -13.28
C THR A 480 43.67 18.87 -13.87
N ILE A 481 44.17 20.11 -13.93
CA ILE A 481 45.54 20.40 -14.39
C ILE A 481 46.55 19.75 -13.44
N SER A 482 46.34 19.86 -12.12
CA SER A 482 47.22 19.23 -11.12
C SER A 482 47.20 17.71 -11.22
N LEU A 483 46.05 17.10 -11.54
CA LEU A 483 45.99 15.67 -11.83
C LEU A 483 46.87 15.29 -13.03
N ILE A 484 46.75 15.98 -14.16
CA ILE A 484 47.56 15.69 -15.35
C ILE A 484 49.05 15.92 -15.07
N ALA A 485 49.40 17.03 -14.43
CA ALA A 485 50.77 17.34 -14.02
C ALA A 485 51.37 16.23 -13.14
N TYR A 486 50.63 15.78 -12.12
CA TYR A 486 51.06 14.71 -11.23
C TYR A 486 51.24 13.38 -11.98
N LEU A 487 50.36 13.06 -12.93
CA LEU A 487 50.47 11.84 -13.73
C LEU A 487 51.71 11.85 -14.63
N MET A 488 52.07 13.00 -15.21
CA MET A 488 53.27 13.17 -16.01
C MET A 488 54.54 13.05 -15.16
N GLU A 489 54.57 13.73 -14.02
CA GLU A 489 55.74 13.81 -13.14
C GLU A 489 56.02 12.50 -12.40
N ASN A 490 55.02 11.92 -11.74
CA ASN A 490 55.20 10.80 -10.82
C ASN A 490 54.99 9.44 -11.48
N LYS A 491 54.15 9.36 -12.53
CA LYS A 491 53.78 8.10 -13.18
C LYS A 491 54.32 7.95 -14.60
N GLY A 492 55.02 8.98 -15.12
CA GLY A 492 55.55 9.00 -16.48
C GLY A 492 54.47 8.97 -17.56
N VAL A 493 53.24 9.35 -17.22
CA VAL A 493 52.07 9.25 -18.09
C VAL A 493 51.90 10.57 -18.86
N ASN A 494 52.44 10.64 -20.06
CA ASN A 494 52.54 11.89 -20.84
C ASN A 494 51.33 12.19 -21.76
N GLY A 495 50.31 11.35 -21.76
CA GLY A 495 49.12 11.49 -22.61
C GLY A 495 49.09 10.49 -23.78
N PRO A 496 48.19 10.70 -24.77
CA PRO A 496 47.41 11.92 -25.01
C PRO A 496 46.13 12.00 -24.15
N HIS A 497 45.84 13.20 -23.65
CA HIS A 497 44.63 13.53 -22.88
C HIS A 497 43.68 14.42 -23.69
N LEU A 498 42.37 14.16 -23.61
CA LEU A 498 41.33 14.92 -24.29
C LEU A 498 40.47 15.71 -23.28
N ILE A 499 40.40 17.01 -23.46
CA ILE A 499 39.54 17.90 -22.67
C ILE A 499 38.43 18.44 -23.57
N VAL A 500 37.20 18.24 -23.12
CA VAL A 500 35.99 18.64 -23.82
C VAL A 500 35.26 19.67 -22.98
N ALA A 501 35.16 20.89 -23.46
CA ALA A 501 34.53 21.97 -22.73
C ALA A 501 33.59 22.82 -23.61
N PRO A 502 32.63 23.56 -23.03
CA PRO A 502 31.85 24.54 -23.78
C PRO A 502 32.75 25.54 -24.51
N LYS A 503 32.37 25.94 -25.72
CA LYS A 503 33.17 26.85 -26.56
C LYS A 503 33.58 28.14 -25.83
N ALA A 504 32.70 28.67 -24.97
CA ALA A 504 32.95 29.90 -24.22
C ALA A 504 34.09 29.81 -23.20
N VAL A 505 34.43 28.60 -22.71
CA VAL A 505 35.46 28.42 -21.67
C VAL A 505 36.80 27.91 -22.21
N LEU A 506 36.89 27.57 -23.51
CA LEU A 506 38.13 27.08 -24.11
C LEU A 506 39.32 28.04 -23.93
N PRO A 507 39.17 29.37 -24.15
CA PRO A 507 40.29 30.29 -23.93
C PRO A 507 40.75 30.31 -22.46
N ASN A 508 39.82 30.12 -21.52
CA ASN A 508 40.16 30.02 -20.11
C ASN A 508 41.02 28.80 -19.85
N TRP A 509 40.63 27.63 -20.34
CA TRP A 509 41.42 26.40 -20.20
C TRP A 509 42.85 26.57 -20.74
N VAL A 510 43.02 27.18 -21.92
CA VAL A 510 44.36 27.45 -22.49
C VAL A 510 45.17 28.37 -21.58
N ASN A 511 44.60 29.49 -21.13
CA ASN A 511 45.28 30.43 -20.24
C ASN A 511 45.70 29.77 -18.91
N GLU A 512 44.86 28.91 -18.35
CA GLU A 512 45.15 28.19 -17.10
C GLU A 512 46.30 27.19 -17.31
N PHE A 513 46.36 26.47 -18.44
CA PHE A 513 47.53 25.63 -18.75
C PHE A 513 48.81 26.47 -18.91
N THR A 514 48.76 27.59 -19.62
CA THR A 514 49.93 28.48 -19.78
C THR A 514 50.39 29.08 -18.45
N THR A 515 49.46 29.38 -17.54
CA THR A 515 49.76 30.01 -16.25
C THR A 515 50.25 29.00 -15.23
N TRP A 516 49.54 27.88 -15.06
CA TRP A 516 49.78 26.91 -14.00
C TRP A 516 50.71 25.77 -14.38
N ALA A 517 50.77 25.38 -15.65
CA ALA A 517 51.56 24.22 -16.08
C ALA A 517 52.18 24.46 -17.47
N PRO A 518 53.11 25.44 -17.61
CA PRO A 518 53.70 25.80 -18.89
C PRO A 518 54.52 24.66 -19.53
N SER A 519 54.98 23.70 -18.73
CA SER A 519 55.69 22.51 -19.19
C SER A 519 54.81 21.51 -19.96
N ILE A 520 53.48 21.63 -19.87
CA ILE A 520 52.53 20.72 -20.53
C ILE A 520 52.14 21.32 -21.89
N SER A 521 52.35 20.57 -22.98
CA SER A 521 51.93 20.98 -24.32
C SER A 521 50.42 20.78 -24.51
N ALA A 522 49.66 21.86 -24.26
CA ALA A 522 48.22 21.94 -24.44
C ALA A 522 47.84 22.62 -25.78
N VAL A 523 47.19 21.88 -26.66
CA VAL A 523 46.80 22.35 -28.00
C VAL A 523 45.29 22.61 -28.07
N LEU A 524 44.91 23.79 -28.56
CA LEU A 524 43.53 24.16 -28.81
C LEU A 524 43.09 23.69 -30.20
N TYR A 525 42.12 22.77 -30.25
CA TYR A 525 41.46 22.34 -31.49
C TYR A 525 40.14 23.09 -31.67
N ASP A 526 40.22 24.29 -32.25
CA ASP A 526 39.10 25.10 -32.74
C ASP A 526 39.54 25.84 -34.01
N GLY A 527 38.58 26.34 -34.79
CA GLY A 527 38.87 27.15 -35.97
C GLY A 527 38.12 26.70 -37.23
N ARG A 528 38.47 27.35 -38.34
CA ARG A 528 37.91 27.04 -39.67
C ARG A 528 38.40 25.69 -40.18
N LEU A 529 37.80 25.20 -41.27
CA LEU A 529 38.18 23.91 -41.86
C LEU A 529 39.66 23.85 -42.25
N ASP A 530 40.21 24.94 -42.78
CA ASP A 530 41.59 25.01 -43.27
C ASP A 530 42.60 25.06 -42.12
N GLU A 531 42.34 25.87 -41.10
CA GLU A 531 43.12 25.88 -39.84
C GLU A 531 43.13 24.50 -39.19
N ARG A 532 41.97 23.82 -39.15
CA ARG A 532 41.89 22.45 -38.62
C ARG A 532 42.60 21.42 -39.51
N LYS A 533 42.70 21.63 -40.83
CA LYS A 533 43.52 20.75 -41.70
C LYS A 533 45.00 20.91 -41.37
N ALA A 534 45.48 22.15 -41.23
CA ALA A 534 46.85 22.44 -40.84
C ALA A 534 47.19 21.83 -39.47
N LEU A 535 46.33 22.03 -38.46
CA LEU A 535 46.50 21.41 -37.13
C LEU A 535 46.52 19.87 -37.21
N ARG A 536 45.68 19.27 -38.05
CA ARG A 536 45.69 17.81 -38.22
C ARG A 536 46.98 17.32 -38.84
N GLU A 537 47.54 18.02 -39.82
CA GLU A 537 48.81 17.66 -40.46
C GLU A 537 49.99 17.84 -39.50
N GLU A 538 50.02 18.95 -38.77
CA GLU A 538 51.05 19.26 -37.77
C GLU A 538 51.09 18.22 -36.65
N TYR A 539 49.93 17.85 -36.12
CA TYR A 539 49.77 16.92 -35.00
C TYR A 539 49.41 15.48 -35.42
N SER A 540 49.58 15.09 -36.69
CA SER A 540 49.25 13.74 -37.19
C SER A 540 50.20 12.62 -36.72
N GLY A 541 51.02 12.83 -35.68
CA GLY A 541 52.01 11.86 -35.18
C GLY A 541 51.90 11.65 -33.68
N GLU A 542 52.32 10.47 -33.20
CA GLU A 542 52.34 10.13 -31.78
C GLU A 542 53.36 11.00 -31.01
N GLY A 543 53.01 11.40 -29.79
CA GLY A 543 53.91 12.09 -28.86
C GLY A 543 54.12 13.60 -29.09
N LYS A 544 53.43 14.25 -30.03
CA LYS A 544 53.62 15.69 -30.33
C LYS A 544 52.91 16.66 -29.37
N PHE A 545 51.89 16.20 -28.67
CA PHE A 545 51.14 17.00 -27.70
C PHE A 545 50.74 16.13 -26.51
N ASN A 546 50.58 16.76 -25.34
CA ASN A 546 50.14 16.05 -24.13
C ASN A 546 48.62 16.14 -23.98
N VAL A 547 48.06 17.34 -24.22
CA VAL A 547 46.64 17.65 -24.00
C VAL A 547 46.04 18.27 -25.25
N LEU A 548 44.89 17.75 -25.69
CA LEU A 548 44.05 18.35 -26.73
C LEU A 548 42.78 18.93 -26.11
N ILE A 549 42.51 20.21 -26.34
CA ILE A 549 41.33 20.91 -25.83
C ILE A 549 40.38 21.19 -26.99
N THR A 550 39.12 20.75 -26.89
CA THR A 550 38.10 20.99 -27.92
C THR A 550 36.71 21.16 -27.32
N HIS A 551 35.72 21.44 -28.17
CA HIS A 551 34.32 21.56 -27.76
C HIS A 551 33.43 20.46 -28.36
N TYR A 552 32.27 20.31 -27.74
CA TYR A 552 31.28 19.26 -28.03
C TYR A 552 30.93 19.07 -29.52
N ASP A 553 30.75 20.17 -30.27
CA ASP A 553 30.37 20.09 -31.68
C ASP A 553 31.47 19.48 -32.57
N LEU A 554 32.75 19.74 -32.26
CA LEU A 554 33.87 19.24 -33.05
C LEU A 554 34.12 17.75 -32.85
N ILE A 555 33.83 17.22 -31.67
CA ILE A 555 33.91 15.79 -31.39
C ILE A 555 32.96 15.00 -32.30
N ILE A 556 31.76 15.55 -32.52
CA ILE A 556 30.78 14.91 -33.38
C ILE A 556 31.18 15.06 -34.86
N ARG A 557 31.59 16.27 -35.27
CA ARG A 557 31.91 16.58 -36.68
C ARG A 557 33.21 15.92 -37.16
N ASP A 558 34.26 15.92 -36.34
CA ASP A 558 35.60 15.47 -36.70
C ASP A 558 35.96 14.10 -36.11
N LYS A 559 34.95 13.30 -35.77
CA LYS A 559 35.12 11.95 -35.22
C LYS A 559 36.07 11.07 -36.04
N ALA A 560 36.12 11.26 -37.36
CA ALA A 560 36.93 10.43 -38.27
C ALA A 560 38.45 10.57 -38.01
N PHE A 561 38.91 11.75 -37.60
CA PHE A 561 40.30 11.98 -37.22
C PHE A 561 40.52 11.62 -35.75
N LEU A 562 39.71 12.19 -34.85
CA LEU A 562 39.94 12.09 -33.41
C LEU A 562 39.75 10.66 -32.86
N ARG A 563 38.98 9.80 -33.53
CA ARG A 563 38.84 8.37 -33.18
C ARG A 563 40.13 7.56 -33.40
N LYS A 564 41.00 7.99 -34.33
CA LYS A 564 42.25 7.26 -34.63
C LYS A 564 43.23 7.31 -33.44
N ILE A 565 43.10 8.33 -32.60
CA ILE A 565 43.95 8.55 -31.44
C ILE A 565 43.41 7.73 -30.27
N HIS A 566 44.30 6.99 -29.62
CA HIS A 566 44.01 6.26 -28.38
C HIS A 566 44.13 7.22 -27.19
N TRP A 567 42.98 7.62 -26.63
CA TRP A 567 42.96 8.60 -25.55
C TRP A 567 43.10 7.90 -24.20
N LEU A 568 44.04 8.38 -23.40
CA LEU A 568 44.24 7.83 -22.07
C LEU A 568 43.23 8.38 -21.05
N TYR A 569 42.97 9.69 -21.12
CA TYR A 569 42.09 10.39 -20.19
C TYR A 569 41.18 11.34 -20.94
N LEU A 570 39.87 11.22 -20.72
CA LEU A 570 38.85 12.15 -21.19
C LEU A 570 38.34 12.96 -20.01
N VAL A 571 38.46 14.28 -20.09
CA VAL A 571 37.82 15.22 -19.17
C VAL A 571 36.67 15.90 -19.89
N VAL A 572 35.47 15.83 -19.31
CA VAL A 572 34.29 16.53 -19.83
C VAL A 572 33.86 17.60 -18.84
N ASP A 573 33.97 18.86 -19.26
CA ASP A 573 33.56 20.02 -18.47
C ASP A 573 32.10 20.39 -18.72
N GLU A 574 31.37 20.72 -17.65
CA GLU A 574 29.90 20.82 -17.65
C GLU A 574 29.20 19.53 -18.08
N GLY A 575 29.52 18.43 -17.39
CA GLY A 575 28.97 17.09 -17.62
C GLY A 575 27.44 17.00 -17.60
N HIS A 576 26.74 18.02 -17.08
CA HIS A 576 25.29 18.18 -17.23
C HIS A 576 24.81 18.24 -18.69
N ARG A 577 25.71 18.40 -19.67
CA ARG A 577 25.40 18.27 -21.11
C ARG A 577 25.13 16.81 -21.55
N LEU A 578 25.53 15.83 -20.75
CA LEU A 578 25.38 14.38 -20.99
C LEU A 578 24.18 13.74 -20.27
N LYS A 579 23.21 14.55 -19.83
CA LYS A 579 22.01 14.12 -19.09
C LYS A 579 21.09 13.15 -19.84
N ASN A 580 21.10 13.20 -21.16
CA ASN A 580 20.26 12.31 -21.96
C ASN A 580 21.12 11.17 -22.48
N TYR A 581 20.78 9.93 -22.12
CA TYR A 581 21.46 8.75 -22.65
C TYR A 581 21.38 8.67 -24.18
N ASP A 582 20.21 9.00 -24.75
CA ASP A 582 20.00 9.02 -26.20
C ASP A 582 20.78 10.12 -26.92
N CYS A 583 21.49 10.99 -26.19
CA CYS A 583 22.29 12.04 -26.77
C CYS A 583 23.33 11.46 -27.73
N VAL A 584 23.35 12.00 -28.95
CA VAL A 584 24.33 11.65 -30.00
C VAL A 584 25.75 11.83 -29.47
N LEU A 585 25.98 12.83 -28.62
CA LEU A 585 27.29 13.09 -28.01
C LEU A 585 27.75 11.92 -27.14
N ALA A 586 26.91 11.45 -26.22
CA ALA A 586 27.25 10.34 -25.31
C ALA A 586 27.53 9.06 -26.11
N ARG A 587 26.64 8.70 -27.06
CA ARG A 587 26.83 7.55 -27.95
C ARG A 587 28.10 7.65 -28.78
N THR A 588 28.40 8.85 -29.32
CA THR A 588 29.60 9.07 -30.12
C THR A 588 30.86 8.89 -29.28
N LEU A 589 30.88 9.38 -28.04
CA LEU A 589 32.03 9.24 -27.13
C LEU A 589 32.22 7.80 -26.65
N VAL A 590 31.14 7.08 -26.32
CA VAL A 590 31.22 5.70 -25.81
C VAL A 590 31.56 4.71 -26.92
N SER A 591 30.86 4.74 -28.06
CA SER A 591 31.05 3.76 -29.14
C SER A 591 32.11 4.19 -30.15
N GLY A 592 32.34 5.50 -30.29
CA GLY A 592 33.18 6.05 -31.34
C GLY A 592 34.62 6.30 -30.92
N TYR A 593 34.96 6.44 -29.63
CA TYR A 593 36.30 6.79 -29.20
C TYR A 593 36.89 5.70 -28.30
N ARG A 594 38.18 5.40 -28.47
CA ARG A 594 38.93 4.52 -27.56
C ARG A 594 39.48 5.37 -26.42
N ILE A 595 38.81 5.29 -25.27
CA ILE A 595 39.10 6.10 -24.08
C ILE A 595 39.27 5.17 -22.90
N ARG A 596 40.44 5.19 -22.25
CA ARG A 596 40.69 4.34 -21.07
C ARG A 596 40.04 4.89 -19.80
N ARG A 597 40.13 6.20 -19.56
CA ARG A 597 39.67 6.83 -18.31
C ARG A 597 38.80 8.04 -18.60
N ARG A 598 37.78 8.27 -17.77
CA ARG A 598 36.78 9.33 -17.93
C ARG A 598 36.59 10.09 -16.62
N LEU A 599 36.64 11.42 -16.70
CA LEU A 599 36.37 12.34 -15.61
C LEU A 599 35.30 13.33 -16.05
N LEU A 600 34.23 13.43 -15.27
CA LEU A 600 33.17 14.43 -15.48
C LEU A 600 33.32 15.56 -14.48
N LEU A 601 33.34 16.81 -14.95
CA LEU A 601 33.31 18.00 -14.12
C LEU A 601 31.92 18.61 -14.18
N THR A 602 31.31 18.89 -13.03
CA THR A 602 30.04 19.62 -12.97
C THR A 602 30.05 20.61 -11.82
N GLY A 603 29.61 21.85 -12.08
CA GLY A 603 29.33 22.82 -11.03
C GLY A 603 27.89 22.80 -10.54
N THR A 604 27.00 22.10 -11.26
CA THR A 604 25.58 22.04 -10.96
C THR A 604 25.23 20.72 -10.28
N PRO A 605 24.36 20.74 -9.25
CA PRO A 605 23.87 19.50 -8.67
C PRO A 605 23.17 18.68 -9.76
N ILE A 606 23.43 17.37 -9.77
CA ILE A 606 22.73 16.40 -10.61
C ILE A 606 21.22 16.58 -10.34
N GLN A 607 20.42 16.78 -11.39
CA GLN A 607 18.98 17.06 -11.20
C GLN A 607 18.30 15.80 -10.66
N ASN A 608 17.19 16.01 -9.93
CA ASN A 608 16.52 15.00 -9.09
C ASN A 608 15.86 13.83 -9.86
N SER A 609 16.29 13.51 -11.08
CA SER A 609 15.78 12.38 -11.87
C SER A 609 16.78 11.23 -11.90
N LEU A 610 16.33 10.03 -11.51
CA LEU A 610 17.12 8.80 -11.55
C LEU A 610 17.66 8.49 -12.96
N GLN A 611 16.89 8.81 -14.00
CA GLN A 611 17.27 8.60 -15.41
C GLN A 611 18.51 9.41 -15.82
N GLU A 612 18.61 10.68 -15.39
CA GLU A 612 19.81 11.49 -15.65
C GLU A 612 21.02 11.00 -14.84
N LEU A 613 20.79 10.51 -13.62
CA LEU A 613 21.88 9.94 -12.82
C LEU A 613 22.40 8.65 -13.47
N TRP A 614 21.51 7.78 -13.94
CA TRP A 614 21.87 6.59 -14.67
C TRP A 614 22.63 6.92 -15.96
N SER A 615 22.19 7.93 -16.74
CA SER A 615 22.89 8.28 -17.98
C SER A 615 24.34 8.70 -17.74
N LEU A 616 24.60 9.44 -16.65
CA LEU A 616 25.94 9.84 -16.24
C LEU A 616 26.76 8.64 -15.73
N LEU A 617 26.16 7.77 -14.93
CA LEU A 617 26.83 6.57 -14.40
C LEU A 617 27.16 5.56 -15.51
N ASN A 618 26.24 5.30 -16.43
CA ASN A 618 26.50 4.47 -17.61
C ASN A 618 27.58 5.08 -18.52
N PHE A 619 27.63 6.41 -18.64
CA PHE A 619 28.72 7.05 -19.36
C PHE A 619 30.08 6.81 -18.69
N LEU A 620 30.13 6.67 -17.37
CA LEU A 620 31.38 6.38 -16.65
C LEU A 620 31.71 4.88 -16.70
N LEU A 621 30.75 4.01 -16.37
CA LEU A 621 30.92 2.57 -16.18
C LEU A 621 29.85 1.82 -16.98
N PRO A 622 29.99 1.72 -18.31
CA PRO A 622 28.96 1.14 -19.19
C PRO A 622 28.77 -0.37 -18.96
N ASN A 623 29.79 -1.06 -18.46
CA ASN A 623 29.74 -2.50 -18.22
C ASN A 623 28.86 -2.86 -17.01
N ILE A 624 28.77 -1.96 -16.04
CA ILE A 624 28.00 -2.17 -14.80
C ILE A 624 26.55 -1.73 -14.99
N PHE A 625 26.33 -0.60 -15.69
CA PHE A 625 25.02 0.04 -15.82
C PHE A 625 24.45 -0.10 -17.24
N ASN A 626 24.31 -1.33 -17.72
CA ASN A 626 23.88 -1.62 -19.09
C ASN A 626 22.39 -1.31 -19.38
N SER A 627 21.51 -1.45 -18.38
CA SER A 627 20.06 -1.29 -18.52
C SER A 627 19.51 -0.22 -17.59
N VAL A 628 18.67 0.68 -18.14
CA VAL A 628 17.90 1.67 -17.36
C VAL A 628 16.90 0.95 -16.47
N ASP A 629 16.22 -0.05 -17.04
CA ASP A 629 15.10 -0.73 -16.38
C ASP A 629 15.60 -1.49 -15.17
N ASN A 630 16.76 -2.16 -15.27
CA ASN A 630 17.39 -2.83 -14.12
C ASN A 630 17.76 -1.82 -13.03
N PHE A 631 18.27 -0.65 -13.40
CA PHE A 631 18.63 0.40 -12.43
C PHE A 631 17.38 0.95 -11.77
N GLU A 632 16.34 1.26 -12.54
CA GLU A 632 15.06 1.74 -12.03
C GLU A 632 14.40 0.70 -11.13
N GLU A 633 14.42 -0.57 -11.52
CA GLU A 633 13.97 -1.71 -10.72
C GLU A 633 14.79 -1.83 -9.42
N TRP A 634 16.11 -1.68 -9.43
CA TRP A 634 16.90 -1.73 -8.20
C TRP A 634 16.48 -0.67 -7.17
N PHE A 635 15.98 0.49 -7.61
CA PHE A 635 15.48 1.55 -6.71
C PHE A 635 13.97 1.52 -6.46
N ASN A 636 13.15 1.06 -7.42
CA ASN A 636 11.69 1.06 -7.38
C ASN A 636 11.07 -0.32 -7.03
N ALA A 637 11.74 -1.45 -7.30
CA ALA A 637 11.26 -2.81 -7.01
C ALA A 637 10.87 -3.07 -5.56
N PRO A 638 11.50 -2.50 -4.52
CA PRO A 638 11.05 -2.75 -3.16
C PRO A 638 9.66 -2.16 -2.84
N PHE A 639 9.09 -1.40 -3.79
CA PHE A 639 7.87 -0.62 -3.63
C PHE A 639 6.80 -0.94 -4.68
N ALA A 640 7.18 -1.59 -5.78
CA ALA A 640 6.26 -1.99 -6.84
C ALA A 640 5.21 -3.03 -6.37
N ASP A 641 5.54 -3.86 -5.37
CA ASP A 641 4.64 -4.87 -4.81
C ASP A 641 3.39 -4.31 -4.11
N LYS A 642 3.31 -2.99 -3.89
CA LYS A 642 2.09 -2.36 -3.39
C LYS A 642 1.40 -1.60 -4.52
N CYS A 643 0.39 -2.24 -5.10
CA CYS A 643 -0.71 -1.54 -5.75
C CYS A 643 -1.24 -0.44 -4.81
N ASP A 644 -0.95 0.81 -5.15
CA ASP A 644 -1.66 2.03 -4.71
C ASP A 644 -1.50 2.55 -3.26
N VAL A 645 -0.50 2.09 -2.49
CA VAL A 645 -0.15 2.72 -1.18
C VAL A 645 1.08 3.61 -1.35
N SER A 646 0.91 4.92 -1.17
CA SER A 646 1.99 5.90 -1.20
C SER A 646 3.13 5.50 -0.25
N LEU A 647 4.36 5.58 -0.75
CA LEU A 647 5.59 5.37 0.01
C LEU A 647 5.61 6.20 1.29
N THR A 648 6.02 5.60 2.42
CA THR A 648 6.29 6.35 3.65
C THR A 648 7.55 7.20 3.50
N ASP A 649 7.60 8.36 4.15
CA ASP A 649 8.77 9.25 4.14
C ASP A 649 10.06 8.54 4.58
N GLU A 650 9.96 7.56 5.50
CA GLU A 650 11.08 6.74 5.97
C GLU A 650 11.61 5.80 4.86
N GLU A 651 10.70 5.17 4.11
CA GLU A 651 11.06 4.31 2.97
C GLU A 651 11.71 5.13 1.85
N GLN A 652 11.15 6.30 1.51
CA GLN A 652 11.76 7.21 0.52
C GLN A 652 13.16 7.63 0.92
N LEU A 653 13.37 7.97 2.19
CA LEU A 653 14.69 8.39 2.68
C LEU A 653 15.68 7.23 2.70
N LEU A 654 15.22 5.99 2.94
CA LEU A 654 16.04 4.79 2.84
C LEU A 654 16.52 4.56 1.39
N VAL A 655 15.65 4.74 0.40
CA VAL A 655 16.02 4.65 -1.03
C VAL A 655 17.06 5.69 -1.39
N ILE A 656 16.85 6.94 -0.97
CA ILE A 656 17.79 8.04 -1.22
C ILE A 656 19.15 7.71 -0.60
N ARG A 657 19.18 7.16 0.62
CA ARG A 657 20.44 6.73 1.26
C ARG A 657 21.12 5.58 0.52
N ARG A 658 20.36 4.56 0.10
CA ARG A 658 20.88 3.46 -0.72
C ARG A 658 21.53 3.98 -2.00
N LEU A 659 20.88 4.92 -2.68
CA LEU A 659 21.45 5.59 -3.85
C LEU A 659 22.74 6.32 -3.50
N HIS A 660 22.76 7.08 -2.39
CA HIS A 660 23.96 7.75 -1.92
C HIS A 660 25.12 6.78 -1.63
N HIS A 661 24.85 5.60 -1.05
CA HIS A 661 25.90 4.60 -0.79
C HIS A 661 26.53 4.07 -2.07
N VAL A 662 25.73 3.85 -3.12
CA VAL A 662 26.21 3.40 -4.43
C VAL A 662 27.05 4.48 -5.12
N ILE A 663 26.64 5.74 -5.06
CA ILE A 663 27.30 6.81 -5.85
C ILE A 663 28.47 7.50 -5.14
N ARG A 664 28.52 7.48 -3.79
CA ARG A 664 29.47 8.28 -2.99
C ARG A 664 30.93 8.05 -3.36
N PRO A 665 31.40 6.83 -3.68
CA PRO A 665 32.79 6.63 -4.09
C PRO A 665 33.14 7.28 -5.43
N PHE A 666 32.16 7.40 -6.34
CA PHE A 666 32.35 7.95 -7.69
C PHE A 666 32.11 9.46 -7.79
N ILE A 667 31.51 10.08 -6.76
CA ILE A 667 31.14 11.49 -6.79
C ILE A 667 31.74 12.23 -5.60
N LEU A 668 32.65 13.16 -5.88
CA LEU A 668 33.14 14.11 -4.90
C LEU A 668 32.37 15.43 -5.05
N ARG A 669 31.62 15.82 -4.00
CA ARG A 669 30.86 17.06 -3.97
C ARG A 669 31.08 17.81 -2.67
N ARG A 670 31.62 19.03 -2.77
CA ARG A 670 31.81 19.94 -1.63
C ARG A 670 31.18 21.30 -1.90
N ARG A 671 30.76 21.95 -0.82
CA ARG A 671 30.22 23.32 -0.86
C ARG A 671 31.23 24.33 -0.35
N LYS A 672 31.09 25.60 -0.75
CA LYS A 672 31.99 26.68 -0.32
C LYS A 672 31.99 26.91 1.19
N ASP A 673 30.85 26.75 1.85
CA ASP A 673 30.70 26.89 3.31
C ASP A 673 31.42 25.78 4.09
N GLU A 674 31.58 24.59 3.50
CA GLU A 674 32.29 23.47 4.12
C GLU A 674 33.82 23.66 4.07
N VAL A 675 34.33 24.13 2.92
CA VAL A 675 35.78 24.17 2.64
C VAL A 675 36.43 25.52 2.85
N GLU A 676 35.68 26.62 2.66
CA GLU A 676 36.22 27.98 2.66
C GLU A 676 35.54 28.85 3.72
N LYS A 677 35.98 28.69 4.97
CA LYS A 677 35.45 29.46 6.12
C LYS A 677 35.79 30.96 6.07
N TYR A 678 36.73 31.36 5.21
CA TYR A 678 37.11 32.77 5.03
C TYR A 678 36.13 33.55 4.14
N LEU A 679 35.26 32.87 3.38
CA LEU A 679 34.27 33.53 2.55
C LEU A 679 33.09 34.00 3.41
N PRO A 680 32.59 35.24 3.27
CA PRO A 680 31.36 35.66 3.95
C PRO A 680 30.18 34.80 3.51
N SER A 681 29.21 34.62 4.42
CA SER A 681 28.01 33.83 4.13
C SER A 681 27.19 34.47 3.00
N LYS A 682 26.71 33.63 2.07
CA LYS A 682 25.94 34.08 0.93
C LYS A 682 24.58 34.63 1.38
N THR A 683 24.35 35.92 1.21
CA THR A 683 23.03 36.55 1.41
C THR A 683 22.24 36.54 0.09
N GLN A 684 21.05 35.96 0.11
CA GLN A 684 20.14 35.96 -1.04
C GLN A 684 18.97 36.91 -0.77
N VAL A 685 18.88 37.99 -1.54
CA VAL A 685 17.76 38.94 -1.44
C VAL A 685 16.84 38.74 -2.64
N ILE A 686 15.63 38.25 -2.39
CA ILE A 686 14.60 38.07 -3.42
C ILE A 686 13.76 39.35 -3.48
N LEU A 687 14.03 40.19 -4.49
CA LEU A 687 13.23 41.37 -4.77
C LEU A 687 12.04 41.00 -5.66
N LYS A 688 10.83 41.16 -5.13
CA LYS A 688 9.59 40.99 -5.90
C LYS A 688 9.22 42.34 -6.51
N CYS A 689 9.24 42.42 -7.84
CA CYS A 689 8.87 43.63 -8.59
C CYS A 689 7.46 43.51 -9.15
N ASP A 690 6.68 44.58 -9.07
CA ASP A 690 5.37 44.66 -9.71
C ASP A 690 5.48 44.92 -11.21
N LEU A 691 4.57 44.32 -11.98
CA LEU A 691 4.41 44.63 -13.40
C LEU A 691 3.87 46.06 -13.58
N SER A 692 4.37 46.76 -14.59
CA SER A 692 3.80 48.05 -15.02
C SER A 692 2.35 47.88 -15.50
N ALA A 693 1.57 48.97 -15.51
CA ALA A 693 0.19 48.94 -15.99
C ALA A 693 0.06 48.36 -17.41
N TRP A 694 0.99 48.72 -18.29
CA TRP A 694 1.05 48.21 -19.66
C TRP A 694 1.37 46.70 -19.71
N GLN A 695 2.36 46.24 -18.95
CA GLN A 695 2.67 44.81 -18.83
C GLN A 695 1.50 44.02 -18.23
N LYS A 696 0.78 44.57 -17.24
CA LYS A 696 -0.41 43.94 -16.64
C LYS A 696 -1.53 43.76 -17.66
N ALA A 697 -1.80 44.79 -18.47
CA ALA A 697 -2.79 44.71 -19.54
C ALA A 697 -2.43 43.63 -20.57
N TYR A 698 -1.17 43.61 -21.02
CA TYR A 698 -0.68 42.56 -21.92
C TYR A 698 -0.70 41.17 -21.29
N TYR A 699 -0.29 41.05 -20.03
CA TYR A 699 -0.28 39.77 -19.32
C TYR A 699 -1.69 39.19 -19.23
N LYS A 700 -2.69 40.01 -18.88
CA LYS A 700 -4.10 39.62 -18.92
C LYS A 700 -4.53 39.23 -20.33
N GLN A 701 -4.23 40.04 -21.33
CA GLN A 701 -4.60 39.75 -22.72
C GLN A 701 -4.02 38.42 -23.21
N VAL A 702 -2.74 38.15 -22.92
CA VAL A 702 -2.05 36.91 -23.30
C VAL A 702 -2.63 35.69 -22.56
N THR A 703 -3.03 35.87 -21.31
CA THR A 703 -3.64 34.82 -20.47
C THR A 703 -5.06 34.50 -20.93
N GLU A 704 -5.87 35.51 -21.21
CA GLU A 704 -7.29 35.36 -21.59
C GLU A 704 -7.48 34.95 -23.05
N GLN A 705 -6.71 35.51 -23.97
CA GLN A 705 -6.92 35.34 -25.41
C GLN A 705 -6.03 34.26 -26.04
N GLY A 706 -4.99 33.79 -25.34
CA GLY A 706 -3.96 32.92 -25.91
C GLY A 706 -3.27 33.51 -27.15
N ARG A 707 -3.41 34.84 -27.36
CA ARG A 707 -2.97 35.60 -28.53
C ARG A 707 -2.38 36.92 -28.07
N VAL A 708 -1.27 37.32 -28.68
CA VAL A 708 -0.69 38.65 -28.51
C VAL A 708 -1.07 39.46 -29.74
N GLY A 709 -1.97 40.43 -29.57
CA GLY A 709 -2.35 41.35 -30.63
C GLY A 709 -3.86 41.58 -30.68
N LEU A 710 -4.26 42.85 -30.55
CA LEU A 710 -5.60 43.30 -30.91
C LEU A 710 -5.70 43.32 -32.45
N SER A 711 -6.48 42.42 -33.07
CA SER A 711 -7.18 42.77 -34.32
C SER A 711 -8.16 41.69 -34.81
N HIS A 712 -9.37 42.17 -35.09
CA HIS A 712 -10.37 41.70 -36.06
C HIS A 712 -9.83 41.55 -37.51
N GLY A 713 -8.62 41.06 -37.72
CA GLY A 713 -8.02 40.89 -39.04
C GLY A 713 -7.91 39.42 -39.41
N SER A 714 -8.58 39.00 -40.49
CA SER A 714 -8.54 37.67 -41.11
C SER A 714 -7.14 37.31 -41.67
N GLY A 715 -6.15 37.17 -40.79
CA GLY A 715 -4.81 36.69 -41.12
C GLY A 715 -4.45 35.58 -40.14
N ARG A 716 -4.18 34.37 -40.67
CA ARG A 716 -3.84 33.15 -39.91
C ARG A 716 -2.88 33.46 -38.75
N SER A 717 -3.45 33.64 -37.56
CA SER A 717 -2.69 33.91 -36.34
C SER A 717 -1.94 32.63 -35.98
N LYS A 718 -0.61 32.67 -35.97
CA LYS A 718 0.20 31.58 -35.41
C LYS A 718 -0.22 31.39 -33.96
N SER A 719 -0.95 30.31 -33.68
CA SER A 719 -1.30 29.88 -32.33
C SER A 719 -0.02 29.89 -31.49
N LEU A 720 -0.05 30.59 -30.35
CA LEU A 720 1.11 30.73 -29.48
C LEU A 720 1.31 29.40 -28.75
N GLN A 721 2.02 28.46 -29.37
CA GLN A 721 2.36 27.13 -28.81
C GLN A 721 3.13 27.19 -27.47
N ASN A 722 3.42 28.37 -26.93
CA ASN A 722 4.13 28.51 -25.66
C ASN A 722 3.68 29.75 -24.88
N LEU A 723 2.52 29.65 -24.22
CA LEU A 723 1.97 30.67 -23.33
C LEU A 723 3.02 31.15 -22.31
N THR A 724 3.74 30.21 -21.69
CA THR A 724 4.79 30.47 -20.70
C THR A 724 5.90 31.37 -21.26
N MET A 725 6.34 31.13 -22.50
CA MET A 725 7.34 31.98 -23.15
C MET A 725 6.84 33.41 -23.35
N GLN A 726 5.56 33.58 -23.69
CA GLN A 726 4.98 34.90 -23.93
C GLN A 726 4.78 35.65 -22.63
N LEU A 727 4.28 34.99 -21.58
CA LEU A 727 4.20 35.57 -20.24
C LEU A 727 5.60 35.98 -19.72
N ARG A 728 6.65 35.17 -19.97
CA ARG A 728 8.04 35.54 -19.65
C ARG A 728 8.49 36.80 -20.39
N LYS A 729 8.18 36.92 -21.68
CA LYS A 729 8.49 38.15 -22.45
C LYS A 729 7.76 39.36 -21.88
N CYS A 730 6.48 39.21 -21.49
CA CYS A 730 5.69 40.27 -20.85
C CYS A 730 6.34 40.74 -19.55
N CYS A 731 6.77 39.80 -18.71
CA CYS A 731 7.44 40.11 -17.45
C CYS A 731 8.82 40.75 -17.64
N ASN A 732 9.62 40.27 -18.61
CA ASN A 732 10.98 40.75 -18.82
C ASN A 732 11.02 42.18 -19.36
N HIS A 733 10.46 42.39 -20.55
CA HIS A 733 10.43 43.73 -21.16
C HIS A 733 9.36 43.80 -22.25
N PRO A 734 8.47 44.81 -22.22
CA PRO A 734 7.34 44.83 -23.14
C PRO A 734 7.74 45.15 -24.59
N TYR A 735 8.93 45.72 -24.84
CA TYR A 735 9.45 45.96 -26.20
C TYR A 735 9.79 44.69 -26.98
N LEU A 736 9.87 43.53 -26.31
CA LEU A 736 10.05 42.24 -26.99
C LEU A 736 8.86 41.89 -27.90
N PHE A 737 7.73 42.58 -27.75
CA PHE A 737 6.57 42.47 -28.61
C PHE A 737 6.48 43.57 -29.69
N ILE A 738 7.28 44.63 -29.57
CA ILE A 738 7.15 45.78 -30.48
C ILE A 738 7.67 45.46 -31.88
N ARG A 739 8.61 44.52 -32.04
CA ARG A 739 9.13 44.16 -33.38
C ARG A 739 8.03 43.62 -34.31
N SER A 740 7.03 42.90 -33.77
CA SER A 740 5.86 42.48 -34.56
C SER A 740 4.85 43.61 -34.84
N MET A 741 4.88 44.69 -34.05
CA MET A 741 4.06 45.88 -34.29
C MET A 741 4.71 46.87 -35.26
N LEU A 742 6.02 47.08 -35.19
CA LEU A 742 6.76 48.00 -36.06
C LEU A 742 6.78 47.53 -37.53
N GLU A 743 6.88 46.22 -37.79
CA GLU A 743 6.78 45.69 -39.16
C GLU A 743 5.41 45.95 -39.81
N ARG A 744 4.35 46.15 -39.02
CA ARG A 744 3.02 46.51 -39.52
C ARG A 744 2.81 48.01 -39.71
N ASN A 745 3.57 48.85 -39.01
CA ASN A 745 3.38 50.30 -39.02
C ASN A 745 4.34 51.02 -39.99
N LYS A 746 4.36 50.60 -41.26
CA LYS A 746 4.83 51.47 -42.36
C LYS A 746 3.82 52.56 -42.73
N THR A 747 2.61 52.53 -42.17
CA THR A 747 1.63 53.61 -42.28
C THR A 747 1.54 54.31 -40.93
N GLY A 748 2.12 55.50 -40.86
CA GLY A 748 2.30 56.26 -39.63
C GLY A 748 0.99 56.54 -38.91
N SER A 749 0.93 56.14 -37.65
CA SER A 749 0.17 56.75 -36.55
C SER A 749 0.39 55.92 -35.28
N ILE A 750 1.23 56.40 -34.37
CA ILE A 750 1.34 55.84 -33.02
C ILE A 750 0.22 56.48 -32.20
N ILE A 751 -0.94 55.83 -32.14
CA ILE A 751 -2.00 56.23 -31.20
C ILE A 751 -1.92 55.30 -30.00
N PHE A 752 -1.31 55.79 -28.92
CA PHE A 752 -1.54 55.23 -27.59
C PHE A 752 -2.88 55.75 -27.09
N LYS A 753 -3.93 54.92 -27.15
CA LYS A 753 -5.12 55.12 -26.31
C LYS A 753 -4.89 54.37 -25.01
N VAL A 754 -4.80 55.14 -23.92
CA VAL A 754 -4.76 54.70 -22.52
C VAL A 754 -6.01 53.89 -22.19
#